data_AF-A0A225DBB6-F1
#
_entry.id   AF-A0A225DBB6-F1
#
_cell.length_a   1.000
_cell.length_b   1.000
_cell.length_c   1.000
_cell.angle_alpha   90.00
_cell.angle_beta   90.00
_cell.angle_gamma   90.00
#
_symmetry.space_group_name_H-M   'P 1'
#
loop_
_entity.id
_entity.type
_entity.pdbx_description
1 polymer ?
#
loop_
_entity_poly.entity_id
_entity_poly.type
_entity_poly.pdbx_seq_one_letter_code
_entity_poly.pdbx_strand_id
1 'polypeptide(L)'
;MTEEQAFLAAIELSDPAERAAYLEKACGGDAELRRRVENLLFAHFKPGEFLDEPLARQLEADPMPLHDNKPGEPVRTDEPETDGKPDDLYFLQPTARPDSLGRIGHYEVLQVLGRGGFGIVLKAFDDVLQRVVALKVLAPMLAATSPARKRFLREARSSAQVRHENVVQVYAVEEQPLPYLVMEFVPGETLQERLDRNGPLEESEIVRVGRQIAEGLAAAHATGLIHRDIKPGNILIETGSHDRVKITDFGLAQAADDASLTQSGVVAGTPMYMAPEQVKGERLDHRADLFSLGSLLYVMAAGRPPFRAATVFAVLKRVVEDDPRPVQDVIPETPSWLCDLIARLHAKKPADRIPAARDVADIFAGYETQLRATGKVEEYSRPNPRKPTAARSGRWKWVAAAVALLPVLALALTEAAGITHWSRNPNPTLGPLTNGDKDRAGNKDLPPGFTNTLGMELRLIPAGKFRMGSSQADIDRWLKEFGDVDWAKNRLPAEGPEHEVEITQPFYMGVTEVTVGQFRRFMEEKNYSLEEWKQSRFSEKDDHPAVFLFWHSAVDFCNWLSEKEGKRYRLPTEAEWEYCCRAGTSGTRFCFGDADDRLEDYAWYSKNSGAAGVPDGARTPNPGGRMHPVGKLKPNAWGLHDMHGNAWEWCRDNYDPDCYKHSKLKDPFVAEGGSRGGPYWSSRDHSLRGGSCHWSPAFCRSAFRHNLAPTERYDDVGFRVLLDPTPGEAGKAGDK
;
A
#
# COMPACT_ATOMS: atom_id res chain seq x y z
N MET A 1 -39.09 9.90 -6.46
CA MET A 1 -37.75 10.35 -6.92
C MET A 1 -36.94 9.10 -7.23
N THR A 2 -36.12 9.05 -8.30
CA THR A 2 -35.31 7.84 -8.56
C THR A 2 -34.06 7.80 -7.66
N GLU A 3 -33.52 6.60 -7.41
CA GLU A 3 -32.30 6.39 -6.61
C GLU A 3 -31.12 7.24 -7.11
N GLU A 4 -30.91 7.30 -8.43
CA GLU A 4 -29.87 8.12 -9.06
C GLU A 4 -30.07 9.62 -8.81
N GLN A 5 -31.31 10.11 -8.83
CA GLN A 5 -31.62 11.53 -8.59
C GLN A 5 -31.43 11.92 -7.13
N ALA A 6 -31.85 11.05 -6.19
CA ALA A 6 -31.66 11.27 -4.77
C ALA A 6 -30.17 11.22 -4.38
N PHE A 7 -29.40 10.32 -5.00
CA PHE A 7 -27.96 10.23 -4.79
C PHE A 7 -27.20 11.45 -5.34
N LEU A 8 -27.43 11.84 -6.60
CA LEU A 8 -26.71 12.95 -7.23
C LEU A 8 -26.98 14.30 -6.55
N ALA A 9 -28.18 14.52 -6.02
CA ALA A 9 -28.47 15.72 -5.24
C ALA A 9 -27.90 15.65 -3.82
N ALA A 10 -27.77 14.45 -3.24
CA ALA A 10 -27.18 14.26 -1.93
C ALA A 10 -25.65 14.45 -1.92
N ILE A 11 -24.93 14.12 -3.00
CA ILE A 11 -23.48 14.34 -3.09
C ILE A 11 -23.09 15.82 -3.17
N GLU A 12 -23.94 16.67 -3.76
CA GLU A 12 -23.72 18.13 -3.87
C GLU A 12 -23.88 18.84 -2.51
N LEU A 13 -24.55 18.18 -1.55
CA LEU A 13 -24.69 18.68 -0.18
C LEU A 13 -23.47 18.27 0.63
N SER A 14 -22.60 19.22 0.93
CA SER A 14 -21.35 19.01 1.66
C SER A 14 -21.56 18.79 3.17
N ASP A 15 -22.68 19.26 3.73
CA ASP A 15 -23.07 19.03 5.13
C ASP A 15 -23.83 17.70 5.30
N PRO A 16 -23.33 16.74 6.11
CA PRO A 16 -24.02 15.47 6.37
C PRO A 16 -25.42 15.60 6.98
N ALA A 17 -25.68 16.63 7.80
CA ALA A 17 -26.98 16.85 8.43
C ALA A 17 -28.00 17.36 7.40
N GLU A 18 -27.60 18.29 6.53
CA GLU A 18 -28.44 18.75 5.41
C GLU A 18 -28.68 17.61 4.41
N ARG A 19 -27.68 16.76 4.17
CA ARG A 19 -27.79 15.58 3.34
C ARG A 19 -28.77 14.55 3.92
N ALA A 20 -28.69 14.26 5.21
CA ALA A 20 -29.61 13.34 5.88
C ALA A 20 -31.06 13.87 5.86
N ALA A 21 -31.27 15.16 6.14
CA ALA A 21 -32.57 15.82 6.05
C ALA A 21 -33.11 15.84 4.61
N TYR A 22 -32.22 16.05 3.62
CA TYR A 22 -32.55 15.95 2.21
C TYR A 22 -33.00 14.53 1.84
N LEU A 23 -32.26 13.50 2.26
CA LEU A 23 -32.57 12.09 1.96
C LEU A 23 -33.88 11.64 2.61
N GLU A 24 -34.16 12.09 3.83
CA GLU A 24 -35.42 11.84 4.51
C GLU A 24 -36.61 12.41 3.72
N LYS A 25 -36.46 13.63 3.18
CA LYS A 25 -37.46 14.28 2.33
C LYS A 25 -37.53 13.68 0.92
N ALA A 26 -36.39 13.33 0.33
CA ALA A 26 -36.25 12.84 -1.05
C ALA A 26 -36.76 11.41 -1.21
N CYS A 27 -36.54 10.57 -0.20
CA CYS A 27 -36.98 9.18 -0.19
C CYS A 27 -38.46 9.02 0.26
N GLY A 28 -39.08 10.06 0.81
CA GLY A 28 -40.53 10.09 1.07
C GLY A 28 -41.03 8.96 1.99
N GLY A 29 -40.18 8.50 2.92
CA GLY A 29 -40.48 7.37 3.81
C GLY A 29 -40.18 5.97 3.25
N ASP A 30 -39.68 5.85 2.01
CA ASP A 30 -39.19 4.58 1.46
C ASP A 30 -37.83 4.22 2.08
N ALA A 31 -37.87 3.39 3.12
CA ALA A 31 -36.69 2.97 3.86
C ALA A 31 -35.70 2.14 3.01
N GLU A 32 -36.19 1.42 2.01
CA GLU A 32 -35.33 0.61 1.14
C GLU A 32 -34.57 1.49 0.14
N LEU A 33 -35.26 2.46 -0.46
CA LEU A 33 -34.63 3.48 -1.30
C LEU A 33 -33.62 4.33 -0.52
N ARG A 34 -33.97 4.77 0.69
CA ARG A 34 -33.07 5.54 1.56
C ARG A 34 -31.79 4.75 1.86
N ARG A 35 -31.92 3.49 2.27
CA ARG A 35 -30.78 2.61 2.56
C ARG A 35 -29.89 2.40 1.33
N ARG A 36 -30.48 2.22 0.14
CA ARG A 36 -29.70 2.09 -1.09
C ARG A 36 -28.92 3.37 -1.41
N VAL A 37 -29.53 4.55 -1.29
CA VAL A 37 -28.85 5.84 -1.52
C VAL A 37 -27.76 6.13 -0.46
N GLU A 38 -28.00 5.80 0.80
CA GLU A 38 -27.01 5.95 1.88
C GLU A 38 -25.80 5.03 1.66
N ASN A 39 -26.01 3.80 1.18
CA ASN A 39 -24.91 2.90 0.80
C ASN A 39 -24.11 3.40 -0.40
N LEU A 40 -24.78 4.00 -1.40
CA LEU A 40 -24.10 4.66 -2.53
C LEU A 40 -23.23 5.83 -2.06
N LEU A 41 -23.70 6.61 -1.08
CA LEU A 41 -22.95 7.70 -0.47
C LEU A 41 -21.76 7.18 0.35
N PHE A 42 -21.97 6.17 1.19
CA PHE A 42 -20.92 5.52 1.96
C PHE A 42 -19.79 5.00 1.07
N ALA A 43 -20.16 4.40 -0.06
CA ALA A 43 -19.24 3.99 -1.11
C ALA A 43 -18.51 5.18 -1.77
N HIS A 44 -19.21 6.26 -2.12
CA HIS A 44 -18.58 7.39 -2.81
C HIS A 44 -17.43 8.03 -2.01
N PHE A 45 -17.52 8.02 -0.67
CA PHE A 45 -16.56 8.69 0.19
C PHE A 45 -15.40 7.82 0.72
N LYS A 46 -15.25 6.55 0.30
CA LYS A 46 -14.26 5.63 0.93
C LYS A 46 -13.58 4.56 0.03
N PRO A 47 -12.85 4.88 -1.05
CA PRO A 47 -12.17 3.84 -1.86
C PRO A 47 -10.74 3.53 -1.33
N GLY A 48 -10.46 2.30 -0.88
CA GLY A 48 -9.07 1.92 -0.55
C GLY A 48 -8.77 0.52 0.01
N GLU A 49 -9.64 -0.08 0.82
CA GLU A 49 -9.32 -1.34 1.52
C GLU A 49 -9.82 -2.58 0.77
N PHE A 50 -9.05 -3.14 -0.19
CA PHE A 50 -9.41 -4.49 -0.67
C PHE A 50 -8.34 -5.33 -1.39
N LEU A 51 -7.05 -4.93 -1.45
CA LEU A 51 -6.12 -5.54 -2.41
C LEU A 51 -5.03 -6.50 -1.89
N ASP A 52 -4.86 -6.73 -0.58
CA ASP A 52 -3.63 -7.40 -0.10
C ASP A 52 -3.82 -8.61 0.87
N GLU A 53 -4.40 -9.73 0.44
CA GLU A 53 -4.11 -11.05 1.05
C GLU A 53 -3.93 -12.19 0.04
N PRO A 54 -2.80 -12.93 0.09
CA PRO A 54 -2.67 -14.24 -0.57
C PRO A 54 -3.40 -15.35 0.21
N LEU A 55 -4.09 -16.22 -0.54
CA LEU A 55 -4.96 -17.31 -0.08
C LEU A 55 -4.29 -18.35 0.84
N ALA A 56 -2.96 -18.47 0.81
CA ALA A 56 -2.21 -19.53 1.49
C ALA A 56 -2.27 -19.49 3.03
N ARG A 57 -2.54 -18.33 3.65
CA ARG A 57 -2.63 -18.22 5.12
C ARG A 57 -3.99 -18.53 5.71
N GLN A 58 -5.04 -18.61 4.90
CA GLN A 58 -6.41 -18.85 5.39
C GLN A 58 -6.71 -20.33 5.66
N LEU A 59 -5.83 -21.25 5.23
CA LEU A 59 -6.06 -22.70 5.28
C LEU A 59 -5.28 -23.44 6.39
N GLU A 60 -4.48 -22.77 7.22
CA GLU A 60 -3.64 -23.41 8.26
C GLU A 60 -4.12 -23.21 9.71
N ALA A 61 -5.35 -22.74 9.95
CA ALA A 61 -5.92 -22.75 11.30
C ALA A 61 -6.69 -24.06 11.56
N ASP A 62 -6.10 -24.93 12.37
CA ASP A 62 -6.59 -26.26 12.79
C ASP A 62 -8.01 -26.26 13.41
N PRO A 63 -8.70 -27.42 13.43
CA PRO A 63 -10.14 -27.54 13.69
C PRO A 63 -10.54 -27.36 15.16
N MET A 64 -11.65 -26.65 15.38
CA MET A 64 -12.28 -26.45 16.70
C MET A 64 -12.67 -27.78 17.38
N PRO A 65 -12.47 -27.91 18.70
CA PRO A 65 -12.97 -29.05 19.46
C PRO A 65 -14.49 -28.98 19.68
N LEU A 66 -15.14 -30.12 19.49
CA LEU A 66 -16.50 -30.43 19.94
C LEU A 66 -16.62 -30.18 21.44
N HIS A 67 -17.54 -29.31 21.86
CA HIS A 67 -17.93 -29.18 23.26
C HIS A 67 -19.39 -29.61 23.48
N ASP A 68 -19.51 -30.56 24.42
CA ASP A 68 -20.74 -31.17 24.93
C ASP A 68 -21.71 -30.17 25.57
N ASN A 69 -23.00 -30.45 25.37
CA ASN A 69 -24.15 -29.80 25.99
C ASN A 69 -24.15 -29.94 27.53
N LYS A 70 -24.50 -28.85 28.23
CA LYS A 70 -25.19 -28.89 29.53
C LYS A 70 -26.46 -28.02 29.49
N PRO A 71 -27.63 -28.52 29.92
CA PRO A 71 -28.88 -27.78 29.86
C PRO A 71 -29.15 -26.99 31.15
N GLY A 72 -29.63 -25.76 31.00
CA GLY A 72 -30.41 -25.06 32.02
C GLY A 72 -29.99 -23.64 32.32
N GLU A 73 -30.49 -22.68 31.54
CA GLU A 73 -31.01 -21.38 31.99
C GLU A 73 -31.62 -20.62 30.79
N PRO A 74 -32.85 -20.06 30.88
CA PRO A 74 -33.45 -19.34 29.77
C PRO A 74 -33.05 -17.85 29.81
N VAL A 75 -32.12 -17.45 28.93
CA VAL A 75 -31.88 -16.04 28.65
C VAL A 75 -32.91 -15.59 27.61
N ARG A 76 -33.73 -14.60 27.96
CA ARG A 76 -34.66 -13.91 27.05
C ARG A 76 -33.85 -13.12 26.02
N THR A 77 -34.01 -13.48 24.75
CA THR A 77 -33.49 -12.74 23.58
C THR A 77 -34.66 -12.10 22.84
N ASP A 78 -34.83 -10.78 22.98
CA ASP A 78 -35.61 -9.97 22.04
C ASP A 78 -34.63 -9.05 21.29
N GLU A 79 -33.74 -9.64 20.48
CA GLU A 79 -33.06 -8.95 19.37
C GLU A 79 -33.08 -9.89 18.16
N PRO A 80 -33.36 -9.40 16.94
CA PRO A 80 -33.44 -10.24 15.75
C PRO A 80 -32.03 -10.74 15.38
N GLU A 81 -31.86 -12.07 15.39
CA GLU A 81 -30.68 -12.76 14.87
C GLU A 81 -30.39 -12.32 13.42
N THR A 82 -29.30 -11.57 13.22
CA THR A 82 -28.72 -11.43 11.89
C THR A 82 -28.02 -12.74 11.54
N ASP A 83 -28.70 -13.53 10.70
CA ASP A 83 -28.22 -14.70 9.99
C ASP A 83 -26.75 -14.50 9.57
N GLY A 84 -25.84 -15.39 9.99
CA GLY A 84 -24.37 -15.22 10.03
C GLY A 84 -23.64 -15.05 8.69
N LYS A 85 -24.08 -14.13 7.83
CA LYS A 85 -23.49 -13.81 6.54
C LYS A 85 -22.36 -12.79 6.72
N PRO A 86 -21.20 -12.96 6.07
CA PRO A 86 -20.16 -11.95 6.00
C PRO A 86 -20.72 -10.60 5.49
N ASP A 87 -20.28 -9.48 6.08
CA ASP A 87 -20.79 -8.12 5.80
C ASP A 87 -20.72 -7.71 4.32
N ASP A 88 -19.88 -8.35 3.51
CA ASP A 88 -19.69 -8.07 2.08
C ASP A 88 -20.68 -8.81 1.15
N LEU A 89 -21.53 -9.70 1.67
CA LEU A 89 -22.52 -10.47 0.91
C LEU A 89 -23.98 -10.01 1.13
N TYR A 90 -24.18 -8.80 1.65
CA TYR A 90 -25.50 -8.25 1.98
C TYR A 90 -26.49 -8.16 0.79
N PHE A 91 -25.98 -8.22 -0.45
CA PHE A 91 -26.79 -8.19 -1.67
C PHE A 91 -27.44 -9.54 -2.00
N LEU A 92 -27.09 -10.62 -1.30
CA LEU A 92 -27.69 -11.93 -1.49
C LEU A 92 -29.04 -12.02 -0.78
N GLN A 93 -30.05 -12.50 -1.50
CA GLN A 93 -31.36 -12.84 -0.96
C GLN A 93 -31.25 -14.07 -0.04
N PRO A 94 -32.11 -14.20 0.99
CA PRO A 94 -32.21 -15.41 1.79
C PRO A 94 -32.52 -16.64 0.92
N THR A 95 -32.04 -17.80 1.36
CA THR A 95 -32.26 -19.10 0.71
C THR A 95 -32.78 -20.10 1.73
N ALA A 96 -33.57 -21.06 1.28
CA ALA A 96 -34.05 -22.18 2.10
C ALA A 96 -33.08 -23.38 2.08
N ARG A 97 -32.00 -23.32 1.27
CA ARG A 97 -31.02 -24.40 1.15
C ARG A 97 -29.92 -24.22 2.22
N PRO A 98 -29.74 -25.18 3.14
CA PRO A 98 -28.75 -25.06 4.21
C PRO A 98 -27.31 -24.89 3.71
N ASP A 99 -26.98 -25.46 2.55
CA ASP A 99 -25.63 -25.45 1.96
C ASP A 99 -25.37 -24.23 1.05
N SER A 100 -26.23 -23.21 1.11
CA SER A 100 -26.17 -22.01 0.26
C SER A 100 -25.96 -20.76 1.10
N LEU A 101 -25.04 -19.89 0.69
CA LEU A 101 -24.77 -18.60 1.33
C LEU A 101 -25.89 -17.57 1.08
N GLY A 102 -26.77 -17.85 0.11
CA GLY A 102 -27.85 -16.98 -0.31
C GLY A 102 -28.09 -17.08 -1.80
N ARG A 103 -28.96 -16.22 -2.33
CA ARG A 103 -29.37 -16.25 -3.75
C ARG A 103 -29.17 -14.90 -4.42
N ILE A 104 -28.81 -14.92 -5.71
CA ILE A 104 -28.89 -13.76 -6.59
C ILE A 104 -29.66 -14.15 -7.85
N GLY A 105 -30.82 -13.53 -8.09
CA GLY A 105 -31.73 -13.97 -9.14
C GLY A 105 -32.16 -15.43 -8.95
N HIS A 106 -31.90 -16.29 -9.95
CA HIS A 106 -32.16 -17.73 -9.89
C HIS A 106 -30.89 -18.56 -9.60
N TYR A 107 -29.81 -17.91 -9.18
CA TYR A 107 -28.53 -18.55 -8.88
C TYR A 107 -28.36 -18.72 -7.37
N GLU A 108 -28.28 -19.97 -6.92
CA GLU A 108 -27.98 -20.33 -5.53
C GLU A 108 -26.48 -20.25 -5.27
N VAL A 109 -26.04 -19.35 -4.41
CA VAL A 109 -24.62 -19.11 -4.14
C VAL A 109 -24.10 -20.16 -3.17
N LEU A 110 -23.17 -21.00 -3.65
CA LEU A 110 -22.63 -22.11 -2.89
C LEU A 110 -21.40 -21.70 -2.06
N GLN A 111 -20.50 -20.90 -2.64
CA GLN A 111 -19.28 -20.45 -1.96
C GLN A 111 -18.70 -19.21 -2.64
N VAL A 112 -17.87 -18.46 -1.91
CA VAL A 112 -17.02 -17.41 -2.48
C VAL A 112 -15.77 -18.06 -3.07
N LEU A 113 -15.47 -17.78 -4.34
CA LEU A 113 -14.27 -18.28 -5.04
C LEU A 113 -13.09 -17.32 -4.94
N GLY A 114 -13.35 -16.02 -4.87
CA GLY A 114 -12.30 -15.02 -4.82
C GLY A 114 -12.83 -13.61 -4.60
N ARG A 115 -11.94 -12.75 -4.11
CA ARG A 115 -12.19 -11.34 -3.80
C ARG A 115 -11.09 -10.53 -4.45
N GLY A 116 -11.44 -9.46 -5.19
CA GLY A 116 -10.46 -8.54 -5.74
C GLY A 116 -11.02 -7.14 -5.91
N GLY A 117 -10.15 -6.14 -6.17
CA GLY A 117 -10.52 -4.71 -6.16
C GLY A 117 -11.68 -4.31 -7.10
N PHE A 118 -12.05 -5.17 -8.03
CA PHE A 118 -13.14 -4.94 -8.96
C PHE A 118 -14.46 -5.64 -8.57
N GLY A 119 -14.43 -6.61 -7.65
CA GLY A 119 -15.62 -7.37 -7.30
C GLY A 119 -15.37 -8.70 -6.60
N ILE A 120 -16.45 -9.44 -6.40
CA ILE A 120 -16.46 -10.75 -5.73
C ILE A 120 -16.81 -11.81 -6.77
N VAL A 121 -16.04 -12.90 -6.79
CA VAL A 121 -16.30 -14.08 -7.63
C VAL A 121 -16.94 -15.15 -6.75
N LEU A 122 -18.11 -15.62 -7.14
CA LEU A 122 -18.92 -16.60 -6.42
C LEU A 122 -19.10 -17.85 -7.27
N LYS A 123 -19.13 -19.03 -6.63
CA LYS A 123 -19.62 -20.26 -7.24
C LYS A 123 -21.11 -20.34 -6.96
N ALA A 124 -21.92 -20.54 -7.99
CA ALA A 124 -23.36 -20.66 -7.84
C ALA A 124 -23.92 -21.82 -8.65
N PHE A 125 -25.09 -22.29 -8.25
CA PHE A 125 -25.89 -23.24 -9.00
C PHE A 125 -27.02 -22.49 -9.70
N ASP A 126 -27.07 -22.60 -11.02
CA ASP A 126 -28.15 -22.10 -11.86
C ASP A 126 -29.34 -23.06 -11.77
N ASP A 127 -30.39 -22.69 -11.03
CA ASP A 127 -31.57 -23.54 -10.84
C ASP A 127 -32.39 -23.71 -12.13
N VAL A 128 -32.24 -22.82 -13.12
CA VAL A 128 -33.01 -22.88 -14.36
C VAL A 128 -32.36 -23.84 -15.35
N LEU A 129 -31.05 -23.71 -15.55
CA LEU A 129 -30.27 -24.54 -16.47
C LEU A 129 -29.65 -25.77 -15.81
N GLN A 130 -29.82 -25.93 -14.49
CA GLN A 130 -29.36 -27.08 -13.69
C GLN A 130 -27.85 -27.33 -13.84
N ARG A 131 -27.04 -26.29 -13.65
CA ARG A 131 -25.57 -26.34 -13.80
C ARG A 131 -24.85 -25.44 -12.81
N VAL A 132 -23.57 -25.73 -12.56
CA VAL A 132 -22.70 -24.86 -11.76
C VAL A 132 -22.12 -23.76 -12.65
N VAL A 133 -22.13 -22.53 -12.15
CA VAL A 133 -21.62 -21.32 -12.81
C VAL A 133 -20.73 -20.53 -11.85
N ALA A 134 -19.90 -19.65 -12.40
CA ALA A 134 -19.23 -18.62 -11.64
C ALA A 134 -19.95 -17.28 -11.86
N LEU A 135 -20.13 -16.51 -10.79
CA LEU A 135 -20.72 -15.17 -10.83
C LEU A 135 -19.66 -14.16 -10.41
N LYS A 136 -19.34 -13.21 -11.28
CA LYS A 136 -18.47 -12.08 -10.91
C LYS A 136 -19.32 -10.85 -10.67
N VAL A 137 -19.52 -10.51 -9.41
CA VAL A 137 -20.35 -9.39 -8.95
C VAL A 137 -19.48 -8.16 -8.80
N LEU A 138 -19.87 -7.05 -9.45
CA LEU A 138 -19.18 -5.76 -9.35
C LEU A 138 -19.23 -5.26 -7.90
N ALA A 139 -18.10 -4.83 -7.36
CA ALA A 139 -18.05 -4.29 -6.00
C ALA A 139 -19.06 -3.14 -5.83
N PRO A 140 -19.84 -3.09 -4.72
CA PRO A 140 -20.86 -2.06 -4.51
C PRO A 140 -20.36 -0.64 -4.72
N MET A 141 -19.12 -0.38 -4.31
CA MET A 141 -18.47 0.91 -4.44
C MET A 141 -18.30 1.38 -5.88
N LEU A 142 -18.02 0.44 -6.79
CA LEU A 142 -17.89 0.71 -8.22
C LEU A 142 -19.27 0.73 -8.89
N ALA A 143 -20.17 -0.15 -8.46
CA ALA A 143 -21.55 -0.22 -8.96
C ALA A 143 -22.33 1.09 -8.72
N ALA A 144 -21.95 1.85 -7.68
CA ALA A 144 -22.53 3.14 -7.34
C ALA A 144 -22.29 4.25 -8.37
N THR A 145 -21.27 4.11 -9.22
CA THR A 145 -20.91 5.12 -10.20
C THR A 145 -21.41 4.73 -11.59
N SER A 146 -22.26 5.58 -12.19
CA SER A 146 -22.78 5.37 -13.55
C SER A 146 -21.69 5.11 -14.61
N PRO A 147 -20.48 5.70 -14.54
CA PRO A 147 -19.38 5.38 -15.46
C PRO A 147 -18.80 3.97 -15.29
N ALA A 148 -18.49 3.52 -14.07
CA ALA A 148 -17.87 2.20 -13.87
C ALA A 148 -18.86 1.07 -14.19
N ARG A 149 -20.14 1.25 -13.82
CA ARG A 149 -21.23 0.32 -14.22
C ARG A 149 -21.37 0.21 -15.73
N LYS A 150 -21.46 1.33 -16.46
CA LYS A 150 -21.56 1.32 -17.94
C LYS A 150 -20.34 0.66 -18.58
N ARG A 151 -19.14 0.90 -18.03
CA ARG A 151 -17.89 0.26 -18.51
C ARG A 151 -17.89 -1.24 -18.24
N PHE A 152 -18.23 -1.68 -17.03
CA PHE A 152 -18.36 -3.10 -16.68
C PHE A 152 -19.27 -3.83 -17.67
N LEU A 153 -20.45 -3.28 -17.92
CA LEU A 153 -21.41 -3.87 -18.87
C LEU A 153 -20.88 -3.88 -20.31
N ARG A 154 -20.13 -2.85 -20.72
CA ARG A 154 -19.50 -2.80 -22.04
C ARG A 154 -18.43 -3.88 -22.20
N GLU A 155 -17.50 -3.98 -21.25
CA GLU A 155 -16.41 -4.96 -21.28
C GLU A 155 -16.93 -6.40 -21.19
N ALA A 156 -17.94 -6.63 -20.34
CA ALA A 156 -18.63 -7.91 -20.23
C ALA A 156 -19.28 -8.34 -21.55
N ARG A 157 -19.97 -7.41 -22.24
CA ARG A 157 -20.62 -7.67 -23.54
C ARG A 157 -19.60 -7.94 -24.65
N SER A 158 -18.44 -7.27 -24.65
CA SER A 158 -17.37 -7.56 -25.60
C SER A 158 -16.77 -8.95 -25.36
N SER A 159 -16.55 -9.31 -24.09
CA SER A 159 -16.00 -10.62 -23.71
C SER A 159 -16.93 -11.77 -24.09
N ALA A 160 -18.25 -11.58 -24.01
CA ALA A 160 -19.25 -12.59 -24.38
C ALA A 160 -19.23 -13.00 -25.86
N GLN A 161 -18.61 -12.21 -26.74
CA GLN A 161 -18.50 -12.51 -28.18
C GLN A 161 -17.41 -13.54 -28.48
N VAL A 162 -16.44 -13.72 -27.57
CA VAL A 162 -15.34 -14.66 -27.76
C VAL A 162 -15.82 -16.06 -27.38
N ARG A 163 -15.80 -16.98 -28.35
CA ARG A 163 -16.10 -18.40 -28.14
C ARG A 163 -14.87 -19.21 -28.52
N HIS A 164 -14.16 -19.74 -27.53
CA HIS A 164 -12.97 -20.54 -27.74
C HIS A 164 -12.77 -21.50 -26.56
N GLU A 165 -12.17 -22.66 -26.80
CA GLU A 165 -11.92 -23.66 -25.74
C GLU A 165 -11.05 -23.07 -24.61
N ASN A 166 -10.07 -22.24 -24.98
CA ASN A 166 -9.13 -21.59 -24.06
C ASN A 166 -9.56 -20.22 -23.53
N VAL A 167 -10.83 -19.85 -23.63
CA VAL A 167 -11.39 -18.62 -23.06
C VAL A 167 -12.62 -18.98 -22.23
N VAL A 168 -12.72 -18.44 -21.01
CA VAL A 168 -13.90 -18.65 -20.14
C VAL A 168 -15.13 -18.07 -20.83
N GLN A 169 -16.15 -18.91 -21.03
CA GLN A 169 -17.37 -18.47 -21.69
C GLN A 169 -18.23 -17.62 -20.75
N VAL A 170 -18.61 -16.43 -21.20
CA VAL A 170 -19.68 -15.64 -20.55
C VAL A 170 -21.04 -16.13 -21.04
N TYR A 171 -21.95 -16.41 -20.11
CA TYR A 171 -23.31 -16.86 -20.38
C TYR A 171 -24.33 -15.72 -20.35
N ALA A 172 -24.22 -14.81 -19.38
CA ALA A 172 -25.16 -13.71 -19.21
C ALA A 172 -24.49 -12.52 -18.50
N VAL A 173 -25.09 -11.34 -18.67
CA VAL A 173 -24.74 -10.11 -17.95
C VAL A 173 -26.01 -9.57 -17.34
N GLU A 174 -26.01 -9.38 -16.03
CA GLU A 174 -27.18 -8.97 -15.25
C GLU A 174 -26.86 -7.70 -14.48
N GLU A 175 -27.88 -6.90 -14.18
CA GLU A 175 -27.70 -5.55 -13.63
C GLU A 175 -28.17 -5.36 -12.17
N GLN A 176 -28.97 -6.29 -11.66
CA GLN A 176 -29.68 -6.15 -10.37
C GLN A 176 -29.50 -7.41 -9.50
N PRO A 177 -29.36 -7.28 -8.16
CA PRO A 177 -29.34 -6.03 -7.37
C PRO A 177 -28.04 -5.24 -7.47
N LEU A 178 -26.96 -5.87 -7.94
CA LEU A 178 -25.71 -5.25 -8.38
C LEU A 178 -25.37 -5.81 -9.78
N PRO A 179 -24.58 -5.11 -10.61
CA PRO A 179 -24.13 -5.68 -11.87
C PRO A 179 -23.29 -6.94 -11.65
N TYR A 180 -23.62 -8.04 -12.33
CA TYR A 180 -22.84 -9.27 -12.27
C TYR A 180 -22.73 -9.98 -13.63
N LEU A 181 -21.63 -10.70 -13.79
CA LEU A 181 -21.32 -11.53 -14.94
C LEU A 181 -21.57 -12.99 -14.59
N VAL A 182 -22.33 -13.71 -15.40
CA VAL A 182 -22.50 -15.16 -15.28
C VAL A 182 -21.57 -15.83 -16.28
N MET A 183 -20.67 -16.67 -15.80
CA MET A 183 -19.63 -17.29 -16.62
C MET A 183 -19.45 -18.77 -16.30
N GLU A 184 -18.78 -19.47 -17.21
CA GLU A 184 -18.35 -20.86 -17.04
C GLU A 184 -17.58 -21.02 -15.73
N PHE A 185 -18.01 -21.97 -14.91
CA PHE A 185 -17.22 -22.41 -13.75
C PHE A 185 -16.19 -23.43 -14.23
N VAL A 186 -14.91 -23.11 -14.06
CA VAL A 186 -13.80 -24.00 -14.43
C VAL A 186 -13.32 -24.73 -13.17
N PRO A 187 -13.55 -26.05 -13.04
CA PRO A 187 -13.06 -26.80 -11.90
C PRO A 187 -11.54 -27.01 -12.01
N GLY A 188 -10.79 -26.46 -11.07
CA GLY A 188 -9.33 -26.55 -11.06
C GLY A 188 -8.70 -25.46 -10.23
N GLU A 189 -7.49 -25.06 -10.62
CA GLU A 189 -6.69 -24.03 -9.95
C GLU A 189 -6.21 -22.98 -10.96
N THR A 190 -5.78 -21.83 -10.47
CA THR A 190 -5.08 -20.82 -11.26
C THR A 190 -3.64 -21.25 -11.54
N LEU A 191 -3.05 -20.71 -12.62
CA LEU A 191 -1.62 -20.89 -12.88
C LEU A 191 -0.76 -20.28 -11.75
N GLN A 192 -1.26 -19.25 -11.05
CA GLN A 192 -0.59 -18.71 -9.86
C GLN A 192 -0.46 -19.76 -8.76
N GLU A 193 -1.56 -20.41 -8.38
CA GLU A 193 -1.57 -21.47 -7.35
C GLU A 193 -0.66 -22.65 -7.75
N ARG A 194 -0.66 -23.02 -9.04
CA ARG A 194 0.23 -24.05 -9.57
C ARG A 194 1.71 -23.67 -9.40
N LEU A 195 2.08 -22.43 -9.73
CA LEU A 195 3.46 -21.91 -9.59
C LEU A 195 3.87 -21.77 -8.13
N ASP A 196 2.97 -21.32 -7.25
CA ASP A 196 3.25 -21.20 -5.82
C ASP A 196 3.50 -22.57 -5.19
N ARG A 197 2.80 -23.61 -5.66
CA ARG A 197 2.96 -24.99 -5.18
C ARG A 197 4.19 -25.69 -5.74
N ASN A 198 4.43 -25.58 -7.05
CA ASN A 198 5.42 -26.41 -7.74
C ASN A 198 6.72 -25.66 -8.07
N GLY A 199 6.73 -24.32 -7.99
CA GLY A 199 7.82 -23.48 -8.49
C GLY A 199 7.80 -23.35 -10.02
N PRO A 200 8.97 -23.14 -10.66
CA PRO A 200 9.08 -23.12 -12.12
C PRO A 200 8.54 -24.40 -12.78
N LEU A 201 7.99 -24.28 -13.98
CA LEU A 201 7.41 -25.38 -14.73
C LEU A 201 8.42 -26.02 -15.69
N GLU A 202 8.24 -27.32 -15.93
CA GLU A 202 9.02 -28.08 -16.91
C GLU A 202 8.76 -27.59 -18.35
N GLU A 203 9.76 -27.74 -19.23
CA GLU A 203 9.69 -27.26 -20.62
C GLU A 203 8.43 -27.76 -21.36
N SER A 204 8.10 -29.05 -21.22
CA SER A 204 6.91 -29.63 -21.85
C SER A 204 5.60 -29.00 -21.36
N GLU A 205 5.55 -28.59 -20.10
CA GLU A 205 4.39 -27.92 -19.52
C GLU A 205 4.33 -26.46 -19.99
N ILE A 206 5.47 -25.76 -20.06
CA ILE A 206 5.56 -24.40 -20.63
C ILE A 206 5.05 -24.38 -22.07
N VAL A 207 5.48 -25.34 -22.91
CA VAL A 207 5.02 -25.45 -24.30
C VAL A 207 3.51 -25.66 -24.36
N ARG A 208 3.00 -26.61 -23.58
CA ARG A 208 1.58 -26.98 -23.57
C ARG A 208 0.67 -25.86 -23.07
N VAL A 209 1.06 -25.20 -21.98
CA VAL A 209 0.30 -24.08 -21.39
C VAL A 209 0.43 -22.84 -22.26
N GLY A 210 1.65 -22.51 -22.71
CA GLY A 210 1.94 -21.37 -23.58
C GLY A 210 1.18 -21.41 -24.90
N ARG A 211 1.07 -22.60 -25.54
CA ARG A 211 0.26 -22.79 -26.76
C ARG A 211 -1.20 -22.42 -26.53
N GLN A 212 -1.82 -23.01 -25.51
CA GLN A 212 -3.24 -22.81 -25.23
C GLN A 212 -3.58 -21.35 -24.87
N ILE A 213 -2.70 -20.65 -24.14
CA ILE A 213 -2.86 -19.23 -23.86
C ILE A 213 -2.77 -18.41 -25.14
N ALA A 214 -1.78 -18.70 -26.00
CA ALA A 214 -1.62 -18.01 -27.28
C ALA A 214 -2.83 -18.24 -28.22
N GLU A 215 -3.43 -19.43 -28.20
CA GLU A 215 -4.65 -19.74 -28.97
C GLU A 215 -5.87 -18.97 -28.43
N GLY A 216 -6.06 -18.92 -27.11
CA GLY A 216 -7.11 -18.13 -26.48
C GLY A 216 -6.98 -16.62 -26.78
N LEU A 217 -5.75 -16.08 -26.70
CA LEU A 217 -5.46 -14.70 -27.07
C LEU A 217 -5.73 -14.45 -28.56
N ALA A 218 -5.32 -15.36 -29.45
CA ALA A 218 -5.57 -15.22 -30.88
C ALA A 218 -7.08 -15.17 -31.20
N ALA A 219 -7.89 -15.99 -30.52
CA ALA A 219 -9.34 -15.98 -30.67
C ALA A 219 -9.97 -14.65 -30.20
N ALA A 220 -9.52 -14.11 -29.06
CA ALA A 220 -9.97 -12.81 -28.58
C ALA A 220 -9.56 -11.66 -29.53
N HIS A 221 -8.29 -11.64 -29.96
CA HIS A 221 -7.73 -10.63 -30.86
C HIS A 221 -8.45 -10.62 -32.22
N ALA A 222 -8.89 -11.77 -32.72
CA ALA A 222 -9.67 -11.87 -33.97
C ALA A 222 -11.03 -11.15 -33.90
N THR A 223 -11.58 -10.97 -32.69
CA THR A 223 -12.81 -10.20 -32.45
C THR A 223 -12.54 -8.73 -32.10
N GLY A 224 -11.27 -8.31 -32.09
CA GLY A 224 -10.85 -6.96 -31.70
C GLY A 224 -10.78 -6.74 -30.18
N LEU A 225 -10.93 -7.79 -29.37
CA LEU A 225 -10.83 -7.73 -27.92
C LEU A 225 -9.37 -7.86 -27.48
N ILE A 226 -8.90 -6.93 -26.64
CA ILE A 226 -7.56 -6.94 -26.03
C ILE A 226 -7.76 -7.22 -24.53
N HIS A 227 -6.97 -8.13 -23.96
CA HIS A 227 -7.14 -8.55 -22.58
C HIS A 227 -6.65 -7.51 -21.55
N ARG A 228 -5.43 -6.96 -21.75
CA ARG A 228 -4.78 -5.89 -20.96
C ARG A 228 -4.30 -6.24 -19.54
N ASP A 229 -4.50 -7.47 -19.07
CA ASP A 229 -4.09 -7.91 -17.72
C ASP A 229 -3.76 -9.41 -17.71
N ILE A 230 -2.96 -9.86 -18.68
CA ILE A 230 -2.48 -11.25 -18.72
C ILE A 230 -1.46 -11.47 -17.61
N LYS A 231 -1.76 -12.40 -16.69
CA LYS A 231 -0.95 -12.76 -15.52
C LYS A 231 -1.35 -14.15 -15.00
N PRO A 232 -0.55 -14.84 -14.16
CA PRO A 232 -0.86 -16.19 -13.70
C PRO A 232 -2.24 -16.32 -13.02
N GLY A 233 -2.66 -15.32 -12.25
CA GLY A 233 -3.98 -15.33 -11.58
C GLY A 233 -5.19 -15.29 -12.52
N ASN A 234 -5.01 -14.88 -13.78
CA ASN A 234 -6.09 -14.83 -14.79
C ASN A 234 -6.07 -16.03 -15.75
N ILE A 235 -5.23 -17.04 -15.48
CA ILE A 235 -5.12 -18.27 -16.26
C ILE A 235 -5.59 -19.43 -15.40
N LEU A 236 -6.68 -20.09 -15.77
CA LEU A 236 -7.26 -21.24 -15.09
C LEU A 236 -6.78 -22.53 -15.74
N ILE A 237 -6.43 -23.52 -14.91
CA ILE A 237 -6.04 -24.87 -15.32
C ILE A 237 -7.12 -25.83 -14.85
N GLU A 238 -7.95 -26.29 -15.78
CA GLU A 238 -8.95 -27.32 -15.54
C GLU A 238 -8.25 -28.67 -15.37
N THR A 239 -8.36 -29.26 -14.19
CA THR A 239 -7.66 -30.52 -13.86
C THR A 239 -8.37 -31.70 -14.52
N GLY A 240 -7.64 -32.49 -15.31
CA GLY A 240 -8.19 -33.66 -16.01
C GLY A 240 -7.13 -34.48 -16.73
N SER A 241 -7.54 -35.38 -17.64
CA SER A 241 -6.61 -36.22 -18.42
C SER A 241 -5.65 -35.43 -19.32
N HIS A 242 -6.02 -34.21 -19.69
CA HIS A 242 -5.16 -33.23 -20.37
C HIS A 242 -5.53 -31.87 -19.77
N ASP A 243 -4.70 -31.36 -18.86
CA ASP A 243 -4.93 -30.06 -18.20
C ASP A 243 -5.29 -28.98 -19.24
N ARG A 244 -6.54 -28.51 -19.25
CA ARG A 244 -7.02 -27.50 -20.20
C ARG A 244 -6.81 -26.12 -19.61
N VAL A 245 -6.32 -25.19 -20.43
CA VAL A 245 -6.04 -23.82 -19.99
C VAL A 245 -7.15 -22.90 -20.48
N LYS A 246 -7.70 -22.07 -19.59
CA LYS A 246 -8.72 -21.08 -19.89
C LYS A 246 -8.33 -19.70 -19.38
N ILE A 247 -8.46 -18.69 -20.23
CA ILE A 247 -8.21 -17.29 -19.90
C ILE A 247 -9.50 -16.67 -19.35
N THR A 248 -9.41 -15.98 -18.22
CA THR A 248 -10.53 -15.25 -17.58
C THR A 248 -10.24 -13.75 -17.45
N ASP A 249 -11.24 -12.95 -17.11
CA ASP A 249 -11.09 -11.53 -16.71
C ASP A 249 -10.63 -10.55 -17.80
N PHE A 250 -11.08 -10.74 -19.04
CA PHE A 250 -10.85 -9.81 -20.15
C PHE A 250 -11.35 -8.38 -19.84
N GLY A 251 -10.44 -7.39 -19.85
CA GLY A 251 -10.77 -5.96 -19.89
C GLY A 251 -11.46 -5.37 -18.65
N LEU A 252 -11.77 -6.16 -17.62
CA LEU A 252 -12.54 -5.70 -16.47
C LEU A 252 -11.75 -4.73 -15.55
N ALA A 253 -10.43 -4.88 -15.46
CA ALA A 253 -9.58 -4.09 -14.56
C ALA A 253 -9.52 -2.58 -14.91
N GLN A 254 -9.76 -2.21 -16.17
CA GLN A 254 -9.69 -0.81 -16.61
C GLN A 254 -11.03 -0.08 -16.64
N ALA A 255 -12.13 -0.75 -16.28
CA ALA A 255 -13.43 -0.08 -16.14
C ALA A 255 -13.46 0.96 -15.00
N ALA A 256 -12.35 1.17 -14.27
CA ALA A 256 -12.16 2.22 -13.26
C ALA A 256 -11.45 3.50 -13.80
N ASP A 257 -10.50 3.42 -14.73
CA ASP A 257 -9.36 4.36 -14.72
C ASP A 257 -8.87 4.90 -16.09
N ASP A 258 -9.51 5.94 -16.63
CA ASP A 258 -8.94 6.78 -17.72
C ASP A 258 -8.69 8.24 -17.28
N ALA A 259 -8.80 8.54 -15.97
CA ALA A 259 -8.53 9.88 -15.41
C ALA A 259 -7.64 9.87 -14.16
N SER A 260 -7.29 8.70 -13.63
CA SER A 260 -6.58 8.49 -12.36
C SER A 260 -5.08 8.25 -12.52
N LEU A 261 -4.60 8.00 -13.75
CA LEU A 261 -3.17 7.79 -14.03
C LEU A 261 -2.31 9.01 -13.65
N THR A 262 -2.91 10.19 -13.44
CA THR A 262 -2.19 11.45 -13.22
C THR A 262 -2.47 12.13 -11.88
N GLN A 263 -3.43 11.66 -11.07
CA GLN A 263 -3.79 12.36 -9.82
C GLN A 263 -3.84 11.51 -8.54
N SER A 264 -4.06 10.19 -8.60
CA SER A 264 -4.21 9.35 -7.39
C SER A 264 -3.11 8.32 -7.16
N GLY A 265 -2.20 8.09 -8.12
CA GLY A 265 -1.08 7.15 -7.96
C GLY A 265 -1.48 5.67 -7.85
N VAL A 266 -2.77 5.34 -8.00
CA VAL A 266 -3.26 3.95 -8.02
C VAL A 266 -3.06 3.39 -9.43
N VAL A 267 -2.24 2.35 -9.54
CA VAL A 267 -1.99 1.64 -10.79
C VAL A 267 -2.98 0.48 -10.88
N ALA A 268 -3.95 0.55 -11.79
CA ALA A 268 -4.85 -0.56 -12.06
C ALA A 268 -4.14 -1.68 -12.84
N GLY A 269 -3.99 -2.86 -12.22
CA GLY A 269 -3.39 -4.07 -12.80
C GLY A 269 -2.19 -4.56 -11.99
N THR A 270 -1.55 -5.63 -12.45
CA THR A 270 -0.32 -6.16 -11.81
C THR A 270 0.92 -5.64 -12.55
N PRO A 271 1.62 -4.60 -12.03
CA PRO A 271 2.62 -3.80 -12.78
C PRO A 271 3.71 -4.61 -13.48
N MET A 272 4.09 -5.73 -12.88
CA MET A 272 5.14 -6.63 -13.35
C MET A 272 4.81 -7.41 -14.63
N TYR A 273 3.58 -7.37 -15.13
CA TYR A 273 3.18 -7.96 -16.42
C TYR A 273 2.83 -6.91 -17.48
N MET A 274 2.67 -5.63 -17.13
CA MET A 274 2.19 -4.60 -18.04
C MET A 274 3.12 -4.36 -19.23
N ALA A 275 2.55 -4.01 -20.38
CA ALA A 275 3.32 -3.56 -21.54
C ALA A 275 3.80 -2.09 -21.38
N PRO A 276 4.97 -1.72 -21.94
CA PRO A 276 5.49 -0.34 -21.87
C PRO A 276 4.51 0.74 -22.33
N GLU A 277 3.79 0.49 -23.42
CA GLU A 277 2.76 1.39 -23.96
C GLU A 277 1.56 1.54 -23.02
N GLN A 278 1.25 0.52 -22.21
CA GLN A 278 0.20 0.55 -21.18
C GLN A 278 0.63 1.43 -20.01
N VAL A 279 1.88 1.32 -19.58
CA VAL A 279 2.46 2.17 -18.53
C VAL A 279 2.49 3.64 -18.96
N LYS A 280 2.76 3.91 -20.23
CA LYS A 280 2.83 5.28 -20.78
C LYS A 280 1.46 5.90 -21.11
N GLY A 281 0.37 5.15 -20.99
CA GLY A 281 -0.95 5.59 -21.43
C GLY A 281 -1.04 5.83 -22.95
N GLU A 282 -0.21 5.15 -23.73
CA GLU A 282 -0.24 5.21 -25.20
C GLU A 282 -1.40 4.37 -25.76
N ARG A 283 -1.72 4.56 -27.04
CA ARG A 283 -2.77 3.78 -27.71
C ARG A 283 -2.38 2.30 -27.74
N LEU A 284 -3.18 1.47 -27.08
CA LEU A 284 -2.98 0.02 -27.03
C LEU A 284 -3.50 -0.68 -28.29
N ASP A 285 -2.76 -1.71 -28.71
CA ASP A 285 -3.24 -2.77 -29.59
C ASP A 285 -2.98 -4.15 -28.96
N HIS A 286 -3.33 -5.21 -29.68
CA HIS A 286 -3.26 -6.60 -29.20
C HIS A 286 -1.83 -7.04 -28.83
N ARG A 287 -0.80 -6.33 -29.26
CA ARG A 287 0.61 -6.65 -28.95
C ARG A 287 0.99 -6.32 -27.51
N ALA A 288 0.16 -5.57 -26.79
CA ALA A 288 0.30 -5.39 -25.34
C ALA A 288 0.09 -6.72 -24.58
N ASP A 289 -0.87 -7.54 -25.02
CA ASP A 289 -1.09 -8.88 -24.45
C ASP A 289 0.10 -9.81 -24.74
N LEU A 290 0.78 -9.62 -25.88
CA LEU A 290 1.97 -10.41 -26.23
C LEU A 290 3.17 -10.09 -25.34
N PHE A 291 3.35 -8.83 -24.95
CA PHE A 291 4.36 -8.47 -23.96
C PHE A 291 4.04 -9.12 -22.60
N SER A 292 2.78 -9.05 -22.20
CA SER A 292 2.30 -9.66 -20.96
C SER A 292 2.46 -11.18 -20.96
N LEU A 293 2.22 -11.84 -22.10
CA LEU A 293 2.51 -13.26 -22.32
C LEU A 293 4.02 -13.55 -22.21
N GLY A 294 4.89 -12.68 -22.72
CA GLY A 294 6.34 -12.79 -22.51
C GLY A 294 6.69 -12.78 -21.01
N SER A 295 6.07 -11.89 -20.23
CA SER A 295 6.26 -11.84 -18.78
C SER A 295 5.73 -13.09 -18.07
N LEU A 296 4.62 -13.63 -18.54
CA LEU A 296 4.04 -14.88 -18.03
C LEU A 296 4.96 -16.08 -18.30
N LEU A 297 5.46 -16.22 -19.52
CA LEU A 297 6.40 -17.29 -19.89
C LEU A 297 7.71 -17.20 -19.11
N TYR A 298 8.21 -15.98 -18.88
CA TYR A 298 9.36 -15.75 -18.01
C TYR A 298 9.12 -16.28 -16.60
N VAL A 299 7.97 -15.98 -16.00
CA VAL A 299 7.61 -16.47 -14.66
C VAL A 299 7.49 -17.99 -14.65
N MET A 300 6.88 -18.59 -15.68
CA MET A 300 6.77 -20.04 -15.77
C MET A 300 8.15 -20.72 -15.81
N ALA A 301 9.12 -20.12 -16.50
CA ALA A 301 10.47 -20.68 -16.62
C ALA A 301 11.37 -20.37 -15.41
N ALA A 302 11.27 -19.18 -14.82
CA ALA A 302 12.18 -18.71 -13.77
C ALA A 302 11.59 -18.73 -12.36
N GLY A 303 10.29 -18.99 -12.21
CA GLY A 303 9.53 -18.93 -10.95
C GLY A 303 9.33 -17.52 -10.40
N ARG A 304 9.79 -16.47 -11.10
CA ARG A 304 9.71 -15.08 -10.64
C ARG A 304 9.52 -14.10 -11.81
N PRO A 305 8.90 -12.94 -11.59
CA PRO A 305 8.67 -11.95 -12.65
C PRO A 305 9.95 -11.37 -13.27
N PRO A 306 9.92 -10.98 -14.56
CA PRO A 306 11.07 -10.42 -15.28
C PRO A 306 11.48 -9.04 -14.75
N PHE A 307 10.50 -8.21 -14.40
CA PHE A 307 10.70 -6.86 -13.88
C PHE A 307 10.36 -6.84 -12.40
N ARG A 308 11.38 -6.68 -11.56
CA ARG A 308 11.24 -6.63 -10.11
C ARG A 308 11.94 -5.40 -9.56
N ALA A 309 11.29 -4.75 -8.62
CA ALA A 309 11.86 -3.67 -7.82
C ALA A 309 11.12 -3.63 -6.48
N ALA A 310 11.64 -2.83 -5.54
CA ALA A 310 11.03 -2.68 -4.22
C ALA A 310 9.67 -1.98 -4.28
N THR A 311 9.42 -1.16 -5.31
CA THR A 311 8.17 -0.40 -5.46
C THR A 311 7.52 -0.59 -6.84
N VAL A 312 6.18 -0.46 -6.87
CA VAL A 312 5.37 -0.51 -8.10
C VAL A 312 5.87 0.45 -9.16
N PHE A 313 6.17 1.70 -8.78
CA PHE A 313 6.69 2.69 -9.73
C PHE A 313 8.07 2.27 -10.31
N ALA A 314 8.95 1.72 -9.48
CA ALA A 314 10.23 1.22 -9.97
C ALA A 314 10.04 0.01 -10.91
N VAL A 315 9.07 -0.88 -10.64
CA VAL A 315 8.69 -1.94 -11.58
C VAL A 315 8.21 -1.35 -12.91
N LEU A 316 7.32 -0.36 -12.89
CA LEU A 316 6.82 0.32 -14.09
C LEU A 316 7.95 1.01 -14.89
N LYS A 317 8.89 1.65 -14.20
CA LYS A 317 10.08 2.23 -14.83
C LYS A 317 10.92 1.15 -15.52
N ARG A 318 11.18 0.02 -14.86
CA ARG A 318 11.88 -1.12 -15.47
C ARG A 318 11.15 -1.69 -16.67
N VAL A 319 9.83 -1.81 -16.58
CA VAL A 319 9.00 -2.22 -17.71
C VAL A 319 9.24 -1.29 -18.92
N VAL A 320 9.37 0.02 -18.70
CA VAL A 320 9.59 1.00 -19.77
C VAL A 320 11.04 1.05 -20.27
N GLU A 321 12.02 0.96 -19.38
CA GLU A 321 13.42 1.31 -19.66
C GLU A 321 14.37 0.10 -19.75
N ASP A 322 14.19 -0.93 -18.91
CA ASP A 322 15.14 -2.02 -18.75
C ASP A 322 14.77 -3.22 -19.62
N ASP A 323 15.73 -3.90 -20.23
CA ASP A 323 15.49 -5.24 -20.76
C ASP A 323 15.51 -6.28 -19.61
N PRO A 324 14.64 -7.30 -19.65
CA PRO A 324 14.61 -8.32 -18.62
C PRO A 324 15.91 -9.13 -18.64
N ARG A 325 16.39 -9.54 -17.46
CA ARG A 325 17.55 -10.44 -17.38
C ARG A 325 17.23 -11.73 -18.14
N PRO A 326 18.07 -12.20 -19.09
CA PRO A 326 17.84 -13.46 -19.80
C PRO A 326 17.52 -14.62 -18.86
N VAL A 327 16.58 -15.48 -19.23
CA VAL A 327 16.17 -16.61 -18.38
C VAL A 327 17.33 -17.57 -18.13
N GLN A 328 18.20 -17.79 -19.12
CA GLN A 328 19.42 -18.59 -18.99
C GLN A 328 20.41 -18.08 -17.93
N ASP A 329 20.42 -16.78 -17.62
CA ASP A 329 21.26 -16.25 -16.54
C ASP A 329 20.69 -16.59 -15.15
N VAL A 330 19.43 -17.01 -15.09
CA VAL A 330 18.74 -17.43 -13.87
C VAL A 330 18.65 -18.95 -13.77
N ILE A 331 18.26 -19.60 -14.85
CA ILE A 331 18.09 -21.05 -15.01
C ILE A 331 18.89 -21.48 -16.27
N PRO A 332 20.18 -21.83 -16.13
CA PRO A 332 21.09 -22.14 -17.24
C PRO A 332 20.60 -23.27 -18.17
N GLU A 333 19.78 -24.17 -17.66
CA GLU A 333 19.21 -25.30 -18.38
C GLU A 333 18.07 -24.90 -19.32
N THR A 334 17.61 -23.64 -19.27
CA THR A 334 16.54 -23.14 -20.12
C THR A 334 16.95 -23.18 -21.60
N PRO A 335 16.15 -23.78 -22.49
CA PRO A 335 16.45 -23.81 -23.91
C PRO A 335 16.57 -22.42 -24.52
N SER A 336 17.53 -22.24 -25.44
CA SER A 336 17.76 -20.98 -26.14
C SER A 336 16.52 -20.49 -26.90
N TRP A 337 15.77 -21.43 -27.48
CA TRP A 337 14.56 -21.12 -28.24
C TRP A 337 13.51 -20.41 -27.38
N LEU A 338 13.38 -20.81 -26.11
CA LEU A 338 12.42 -20.23 -25.17
C LEU A 338 12.89 -18.83 -24.74
N CYS A 339 14.20 -18.67 -24.52
CA CYS A 339 14.80 -17.36 -24.24
C CYS A 339 14.59 -16.37 -25.41
N ASP A 340 14.82 -16.83 -26.64
CA ASP A 340 14.62 -16.03 -27.85
C ASP A 340 13.14 -15.64 -28.05
N LEU A 341 12.22 -16.56 -27.76
CA LEU A 341 10.79 -16.29 -27.80
C LEU A 341 10.39 -15.21 -26.78
N ILE A 342 10.81 -15.37 -25.52
CA ILE A 342 10.54 -14.40 -24.45
C ILE A 342 11.14 -13.03 -24.79
N ALA A 343 12.39 -12.98 -25.25
CA ALA A 343 13.05 -11.72 -25.63
C ALA A 343 12.31 -10.99 -26.77
N ARG A 344 11.82 -11.72 -27.78
CA ARG A 344 11.02 -11.12 -28.86
C ARG A 344 9.67 -10.60 -28.39
N LEU A 345 9.03 -11.27 -27.43
CA LEU A 345 7.77 -10.81 -26.83
C LEU A 345 7.98 -9.56 -25.95
N HIS A 346 9.13 -9.45 -25.27
CA HIS A 346 9.50 -8.31 -24.43
C HIS A 346 10.09 -7.10 -25.17
N ALA A 347 10.14 -7.11 -26.51
CA ALA A 347 10.63 -5.96 -27.27
C ALA A 347 9.85 -4.68 -26.90
N LYS A 348 10.56 -3.60 -26.56
CA LYS A 348 9.93 -2.38 -26.01
C LYS A 348 8.98 -1.71 -26.98
N LYS A 349 9.33 -1.68 -28.27
CA LYS A 349 8.46 -1.16 -29.32
C LYS A 349 7.50 -2.26 -29.76
N PRO A 350 6.17 -2.03 -29.78
CA PRO A 350 5.21 -3.03 -30.24
C PRO A 350 5.49 -3.54 -31.67
N ALA A 351 6.05 -2.71 -32.55
CA ALA A 351 6.42 -3.09 -33.92
C ALA A 351 7.53 -4.14 -34.01
N ASP A 352 8.37 -4.26 -32.98
CA ASP A 352 9.50 -5.20 -32.94
C ASP A 352 9.12 -6.55 -32.31
N ARG A 353 7.89 -6.66 -31.77
CA ARG A 353 7.35 -7.89 -31.19
C ARG A 353 6.87 -8.86 -32.27
N ILE A 354 6.53 -10.08 -31.83
CA ILE A 354 5.79 -11.02 -32.67
C ILE A 354 4.46 -10.36 -33.10
N PRO A 355 4.09 -10.38 -34.41
CA PRO A 355 2.95 -9.61 -34.89
C PRO A 355 1.59 -10.04 -34.33
N ALA A 356 1.36 -11.34 -34.13
CA ALA A 356 0.08 -11.87 -33.65
C ALA A 356 0.24 -13.02 -32.65
N ALA A 357 -0.75 -13.19 -31.77
CA ALA A 357 -0.82 -14.33 -30.84
C ALA A 357 -0.88 -15.67 -31.59
N ARG A 358 -1.48 -15.70 -32.78
CA ARG A 358 -1.50 -16.89 -33.65
C ARG A 358 -0.08 -17.36 -34.02
N ASP A 359 0.81 -16.43 -34.33
CA ASP A 359 2.21 -16.76 -34.65
C ASP A 359 2.92 -17.40 -33.45
N VAL A 360 2.61 -16.96 -32.23
CA VAL A 360 3.14 -17.56 -30.98
C VAL A 360 2.59 -18.97 -30.78
N ALA A 361 1.30 -19.18 -31.01
CA ALA A 361 0.68 -20.50 -30.95
C ALA A 361 1.30 -21.48 -31.96
N ASP A 362 1.53 -21.03 -33.20
CA ASP A 362 2.15 -21.84 -34.24
C ASP A 362 3.62 -22.19 -33.90
N ILE A 363 4.37 -21.27 -33.27
CA ILE A 363 5.72 -21.54 -32.74
C ILE A 363 5.66 -22.66 -31.69
N PHE A 364 4.76 -22.57 -30.70
CA PHE A 364 4.62 -23.63 -29.69
C PHE A 364 4.15 -24.97 -30.27
N ALA A 365 3.25 -24.96 -31.26
CA ALA A 365 2.79 -26.17 -31.94
C ALA A 365 3.94 -26.89 -32.67
N GLY A 366 4.87 -26.13 -33.26
CA GLY A 366 6.10 -26.67 -33.83
C GLY A 366 6.96 -27.40 -32.78
N TYR A 367 7.17 -26.79 -31.61
CA TYR A 367 7.92 -27.40 -30.52
C TYR A 367 7.23 -28.60 -29.89
N GLU A 368 5.90 -28.57 -29.74
CA GLU A 368 5.13 -29.72 -29.25
C GLU A 368 5.27 -30.93 -30.20
N THR A 369 5.25 -30.68 -31.51
CA THR A 369 5.45 -31.72 -32.53
C THR A 369 6.84 -32.35 -32.42
N GLN A 370 7.87 -31.53 -32.20
CA GLN A 370 9.25 -32.01 -31.98
C GLN A 370 9.36 -32.82 -30.69
N LEU A 371 8.89 -32.29 -29.55
CA LEU A 371 8.89 -33.01 -28.27
C LEU A 371 8.23 -34.38 -28.36
N ARG A 372 7.10 -34.49 -29.06
CA ARG A 372 6.40 -35.76 -29.31
C ARG A 372 7.18 -36.72 -30.22
N ALA A 373 7.93 -36.20 -31.20
CA ALA A 373 8.65 -37.00 -32.19
C ALA A 373 10.03 -37.50 -31.70
N THR A 374 10.78 -36.68 -30.98
CA THR A 374 12.21 -36.92 -30.65
C THR A 374 12.47 -36.96 -29.14
N GLY A 375 11.50 -36.61 -28.29
CA GLY A 375 11.69 -36.47 -26.85
C GLY A 375 12.57 -35.28 -26.44
N LYS A 376 13.03 -34.46 -27.40
CA LYS A 376 13.86 -33.26 -27.22
C LYS A 376 13.54 -32.24 -28.31
N VAL A 377 13.49 -30.96 -27.96
CA VAL A 377 13.42 -29.87 -28.94
C VAL A 377 14.77 -29.72 -29.64
N GLU A 378 14.83 -29.90 -30.96
CA GLU A 378 16.03 -29.56 -31.75
C GLU A 378 16.06 -28.05 -32.03
N GLU A 379 17.18 -27.41 -31.69
CA GLU A 379 17.43 -25.99 -31.93
C GLU A 379 17.27 -25.65 -33.43
N TYR A 380 16.25 -24.85 -33.75
CA TYR A 380 16.09 -24.31 -35.10
C TYR A 380 17.16 -23.23 -35.33
N SER A 381 18.31 -23.61 -35.89
CA SER A 381 19.34 -22.67 -36.34
C SER A 381 18.76 -21.72 -37.40
N ARG A 382 18.53 -20.46 -37.03
CA ARG A 382 18.13 -19.42 -38.00
C ARG A 382 19.34 -18.94 -38.79
N PRO A 383 19.18 -18.62 -40.09
CA PRO A 383 20.25 -18.03 -40.90
C PRO A 383 20.67 -16.67 -40.33
N ASN A 384 21.97 -16.51 -40.15
CA ASN A 384 22.63 -15.32 -39.61
C ASN A 384 22.07 -14.00 -40.21
N PRO A 385 21.54 -13.06 -39.42
CA PRO A 385 21.12 -11.77 -39.94
C PRO A 385 22.35 -11.03 -40.49
N ARG A 386 22.29 -10.63 -41.77
CA ARG A 386 23.35 -9.87 -42.44
C ARG A 386 23.69 -8.63 -41.62
N LYS A 387 24.97 -8.50 -41.25
CA LYS A 387 25.54 -7.29 -40.63
C LYS A 387 25.14 -6.05 -41.45
N PRO A 388 24.61 -4.98 -40.83
CA PRO A 388 24.41 -3.72 -41.53
C PRO A 388 25.77 -3.19 -42.00
N THR A 389 25.89 -2.97 -43.31
CA THR A 389 27.07 -2.35 -43.91
C THR A 389 27.25 -0.94 -43.36
N ALA A 390 28.42 -0.68 -42.77
CA ALA A 390 28.81 0.63 -42.27
C ALA A 390 28.78 1.68 -43.39
N ALA A 391 27.85 2.63 -43.29
CA ALA A 391 27.87 3.83 -44.12
C ALA A 391 28.74 4.91 -43.44
N ARG A 392 29.69 5.43 -44.21
CA ARG A 392 30.62 6.52 -43.88
C ARG A 392 29.87 7.81 -43.47
N SER A 393 30.34 8.48 -42.42
CA SER A 393 30.63 9.92 -42.46
C SER A 393 31.36 10.41 -41.20
N GLY A 394 32.68 10.44 -41.28
CA GLY A 394 33.51 11.20 -40.34
C GLY A 394 33.44 12.68 -40.71
N ARG A 395 32.82 13.50 -39.86
CA ARG A 395 33.08 14.96 -39.76
C ARG A 395 32.52 15.64 -38.51
N TRP A 396 31.71 14.97 -37.68
CA TRP A 396 31.12 15.59 -36.48
C TRP A 396 32.02 15.62 -35.23
N LYS A 397 33.06 14.79 -35.16
CA LYS A 397 33.92 14.69 -33.97
C LYS A 397 34.71 15.97 -33.63
N TRP A 398 34.88 16.89 -34.59
CA TRP A 398 35.57 18.16 -34.37
C TRP A 398 34.65 19.32 -33.95
N VAL A 399 33.34 19.20 -34.16
CA VAL A 399 32.37 20.24 -33.76
C VAL A 399 31.97 20.09 -32.29
N ALA A 400 31.92 18.86 -31.76
CA ALA A 400 31.61 18.61 -30.35
C ALA A 400 32.72 19.09 -29.39
N ALA A 401 33.98 19.09 -29.82
CA ALA A 401 35.11 19.55 -29.01
C ALA A 401 35.15 21.08 -28.82
N ALA A 402 34.59 21.86 -29.76
CA ALA A 402 34.57 23.32 -29.67
C ALA A 402 33.44 23.84 -28.75
N VAL A 403 32.35 23.09 -28.57
CA VAL A 403 31.22 23.47 -27.72
C VAL A 403 31.47 23.15 -26.24
N ALA A 404 32.33 22.17 -25.95
CA ALA A 404 32.69 21.77 -24.57
C ALA A 404 33.66 22.74 -23.84
N LEU A 405 34.29 23.68 -24.56
CA LEU A 405 35.26 24.63 -23.99
C LEU A 405 34.64 25.98 -23.53
N LEU A 406 33.38 26.24 -23.89
CA LEU A 406 32.67 27.48 -23.54
C LEU A 406 32.24 27.57 -22.05
N PRO A 407 31.84 26.49 -21.35
CA PRO A 407 31.49 26.56 -19.92
C PRO A 407 32.73 26.73 -19.01
N VAL A 408 33.88 26.20 -19.44
CA VAL A 408 35.14 26.25 -18.68
C VAL A 408 35.74 27.66 -18.71
N LEU A 409 35.57 28.40 -19.81
CA LEU A 409 35.96 29.82 -19.88
C LEU A 409 35.02 30.74 -19.07
N ALA A 410 33.74 30.37 -18.91
CA ALA A 410 32.76 31.16 -18.17
C ALA A 410 32.93 31.06 -16.64
N LEU A 411 33.34 29.90 -16.10
CA LEU A 411 33.68 29.77 -14.67
C LEU A 411 34.95 30.55 -14.30
N ALA A 412 35.97 30.54 -15.17
CA ALA A 412 37.23 31.23 -14.91
C ALA A 412 37.09 32.78 -14.85
N LEU A 413 36.03 33.35 -15.44
CA LEU A 413 35.76 34.79 -15.40
C LEU A 413 34.95 35.24 -14.17
N THR A 414 34.35 34.31 -13.41
CA THR A 414 33.60 34.66 -12.19
C THR A 414 34.47 34.72 -10.93
N GLU A 415 35.58 33.97 -10.88
CA GLU A 415 36.53 34.05 -9.76
C GLU A 415 37.43 35.30 -9.82
N ALA A 416 37.60 35.91 -11.00
CA ALA A 416 38.41 37.13 -11.17
C ALA A 416 37.70 38.44 -10.77
N ALA A 417 36.40 38.40 -10.42
CA ALA A 417 35.59 39.60 -10.18
C ALA A 417 35.14 39.81 -8.72
N GLY A 418 35.52 38.95 -7.76
CA GLY A 418 35.42 39.26 -6.33
C GLY A 418 34.01 39.54 -5.79
N ILE A 419 32.98 38.85 -6.28
CA ILE A 419 31.61 38.96 -5.74
C ILE A 419 31.13 37.56 -5.33
N THR A 420 31.30 37.23 -4.05
CA THR A 420 30.39 36.39 -3.25
C THR A 420 30.85 36.42 -1.79
N HIS A 421 30.54 37.51 -1.10
CA HIS A 421 30.41 37.44 0.36
C HIS A 421 29.06 36.78 0.66
N TRP A 422 29.07 35.50 1.07
CA TRP A 422 27.94 34.89 1.76
C TRP A 422 28.29 34.70 3.24
N SER A 423 27.43 35.27 4.07
CA SER A 423 27.48 35.32 5.52
C SER A 423 27.52 33.93 6.16
N ARG A 424 28.53 33.69 7.02
CA ARG A 424 28.49 32.68 8.08
C ARG A 424 27.70 33.26 9.25
N ASN A 425 26.53 32.70 9.55
CA ASN A 425 25.92 32.85 10.87
C ASN A 425 26.32 31.66 11.78
N PRO A 426 26.47 31.89 13.09
CA PRO A 426 27.13 30.96 14.01
C PRO A 426 26.18 29.87 14.55
N ASN A 427 26.75 28.71 14.89
CA ASN A 427 26.10 27.64 15.65
C ASN A 427 25.50 28.17 16.96
N PRO A 428 24.24 27.84 17.31
CA PRO A 428 23.77 28.03 18.68
C PRO A 428 24.49 27.02 19.59
N THR A 429 25.16 27.55 20.60
CA THR A 429 25.79 26.76 21.67
C THR A 429 24.73 26.34 22.68
N LEU A 430 24.76 25.06 23.06
CA LEU A 430 23.92 24.44 24.09
C LEU A 430 23.99 25.18 25.42
N GLY A 431 22.83 25.38 26.07
CA GLY A 431 22.78 25.76 27.48
C GLY A 431 23.27 24.62 28.39
N PRO A 432 23.87 24.91 29.56
CA PRO A 432 24.39 23.88 30.45
C PRO A 432 23.26 23.13 31.18
N LEU A 433 23.42 21.81 31.27
CA LEU A 433 22.62 20.92 32.12
C LEU A 433 22.74 21.36 33.59
N THR A 434 21.62 21.53 34.28
CA THR A 434 21.61 21.77 35.72
C THR A 434 21.98 20.47 36.45
N ASN A 435 22.79 20.57 37.50
CA ASN A 435 23.36 19.45 38.29
C ASN A 435 22.32 18.54 39.01
N GLY A 436 21.02 18.63 38.70
CA GLY A 436 19.96 17.81 39.30
C GLY A 436 19.72 16.44 38.64
N ASP A 437 20.26 16.21 37.44
CA ASP A 437 19.91 15.02 36.63
C ASP A 437 20.88 13.83 36.81
N LYS A 438 21.93 13.97 37.63
CA LYS A 438 22.95 12.93 37.81
C LYS A 438 22.53 11.77 38.70
N ASP A 439 21.48 11.93 39.51
CA ASP A 439 21.14 10.97 40.58
C ASP A 439 19.92 10.09 40.30
N ARG A 440 19.35 10.09 39.09
CA ARG A 440 18.23 9.20 38.70
C ARG A 440 18.55 8.15 37.64
N ALA A 441 19.72 8.22 37.00
CA ALA A 441 20.17 7.20 36.06
C ALA A 441 20.98 6.14 36.82
N GLY A 442 20.36 4.99 37.11
CA GLY A 442 21.02 3.82 37.69
C GLY A 442 22.05 3.12 36.79
N ASN A 443 22.72 3.85 35.88
CA ASN A 443 23.70 3.29 34.96
C ASN A 443 24.85 4.28 34.77
N LYS A 444 25.91 4.15 35.58
CA LYS A 444 27.04 5.11 35.67
C LYS A 444 27.95 5.12 34.43
N ASP A 445 27.74 4.20 33.48
CA ASP A 445 28.68 3.93 32.39
C ASP A 445 28.18 4.37 31.00
N LEU A 446 26.96 4.89 30.87
CA LEU A 446 26.42 5.38 29.59
C LEU A 446 26.56 6.91 29.48
N PRO A 447 27.11 7.45 28.37
CA PRO A 447 27.16 8.91 28.18
C PRO A 447 25.75 9.53 28.12
N PRO A 448 25.56 10.77 28.62
CA PRO A 448 24.25 11.43 28.64
C PRO A 448 23.68 11.74 27.24
N GLY A 449 24.52 11.66 26.21
CA GLY A 449 24.16 11.81 24.82
C GLY A 449 25.41 11.86 23.94
N PHE A 450 25.22 11.70 22.63
CA PHE A 450 26.30 11.78 21.65
C PHE A 450 25.75 12.11 20.26
N THR A 451 26.64 12.45 19.34
CA THR A 451 26.30 12.64 17.92
C THR A 451 26.80 11.45 17.12
N ASN A 452 25.92 10.83 16.32
CA ASN A 452 26.28 9.66 15.53
C ASN A 452 26.99 10.02 14.20
N THR A 453 27.29 9.03 13.37
CA THR A 453 28.04 9.23 12.11
C THR A 453 27.29 10.05 11.06
N LEU A 454 25.97 10.24 11.22
CA LEU A 454 25.12 11.07 10.36
C LEU A 454 24.90 12.49 10.90
N GLY A 455 25.52 12.83 12.04
CA GLY A 455 25.27 14.11 12.69
C GLY A 455 23.97 14.14 13.51
N MET A 456 23.33 13.01 13.77
CA MET A 456 22.14 12.94 14.61
C MET A 456 22.54 13.04 16.07
N GLU A 457 21.94 13.97 16.80
CA GLU A 457 22.09 14.04 18.26
C GLU A 457 21.15 13.02 18.92
N LEU A 458 21.72 12.23 19.82
CA LEU A 458 21.03 11.18 20.57
C LEU A 458 21.15 11.48 22.07
N ARG A 459 20.04 11.42 22.80
CA ARG A 459 19.98 11.67 24.25
C ARG A 459 19.65 10.38 25.00
N LEU A 460 20.36 10.15 26.09
CA LEU A 460 20.07 9.02 26.97
C LEU A 460 18.77 9.30 27.73
N ILE A 461 17.80 8.40 27.57
CA ILE A 461 16.53 8.40 28.28
C ILE A 461 16.60 7.33 29.38
N PRO A 462 16.41 7.71 30.66
CA PRO A 462 16.50 6.76 31.75
C PRO A 462 15.28 5.84 31.79
N ALA A 463 15.50 4.58 32.18
CA ALA A 463 14.42 3.68 32.58
C ALA A 463 13.56 4.31 33.68
N GLY A 464 12.26 4.04 33.68
CA GLY A 464 11.35 4.63 34.64
C GLY A 464 9.90 4.31 34.39
N LYS A 465 9.05 4.88 35.24
CA LYS A 465 7.60 4.69 35.20
C LYS A 465 6.91 5.99 34.85
N PHE A 466 5.81 5.89 34.12
CA PHE A 466 4.96 7.04 33.82
C PHE A 466 3.49 6.63 33.66
N ARG A 467 2.60 7.63 33.67
CA ARG A 467 1.19 7.46 33.35
C ARG A 467 1.00 7.62 31.84
N MET A 468 0.64 6.53 31.16
CA MET A 468 0.36 6.48 29.73
C MET A 468 -1.13 6.64 29.47
N GLY A 469 -1.48 7.36 28.40
CA GLY A 469 -2.86 7.60 27.98
C GLY A 469 -3.53 8.85 28.57
N SER A 470 -4.82 8.99 28.30
CA SER A 470 -5.67 10.10 28.68
C SER A 470 -6.62 9.70 29.81
N SER A 471 -6.88 10.63 30.73
CA SER A 471 -7.92 10.47 31.74
C SER A 471 -9.30 10.42 31.09
N GLN A 472 -10.27 9.75 31.71
CA GLN A 472 -11.64 9.74 31.18
C GLN A 472 -12.22 11.16 31.09
N ALA A 473 -11.88 12.03 32.04
CA ALA A 473 -12.31 13.43 32.03
C ALA A 473 -11.77 14.20 30.81
N ASP A 474 -10.53 13.95 30.39
CA ASP A 474 -9.96 14.55 29.18
C ASP A 474 -10.60 14.00 27.91
N ILE A 475 -10.84 12.68 27.86
CA ILE A 475 -11.55 12.04 26.73
C ILE A 475 -12.95 12.66 26.58
N ASP A 476 -13.70 12.75 27.68
CA ASP A 476 -15.06 13.32 27.70
C ASP A 476 -15.07 14.80 27.30
N ARG A 477 -14.06 15.57 27.75
CA ARG A 477 -13.88 16.95 27.33
C ARG A 477 -13.74 17.06 25.81
N TRP A 478 -12.86 16.28 25.21
CA TRP A 478 -12.62 16.35 23.77
C TRP A 478 -13.79 15.81 22.96
N LEU A 479 -14.46 14.75 23.42
CA LEU A 479 -15.72 14.30 22.81
C LEU A 479 -16.77 15.41 22.81
N LYS A 480 -16.87 16.17 23.91
CA LYS A 480 -17.77 17.33 23.99
C LYS A 480 -17.35 18.46 23.04
N GLU A 481 -16.05 18.75 22.95
CA GLU A 481 -15.51 19.83 22.11
C GLU A 481 -15.64 19.52 20.61
N PHE A 482 -15.38 18.27 20.21
CA PHE A 482 -15.58 17.82 18.84
C PHE A 482 -17.04 17.55 18.49
N GLY A 483 -17.92 17.38 19.47
CA GLY A 483 -19.34 17.09 19.27
C GLY A 483 -19.60 15.66 18.79
N ASP A 484 -20.80 15.41 18.25
CA ASP A 484 -21.30 14.07 17.91
C ASP A 484 -20.73 13.53 16.58
N VAL A 485 -19.41 13.59 16.40
CA VAL A 485 -18.72 13.14 15.18
C VAL A 485 -18.14 11.74 15.34
N ASP A 486 -18.43 10.87 14.39
CA ASP A 486 -18.12 9.44 14.48
C ASP A 486 -16.63 9.16 14.62
N TRP A 487 -15.74 9.88 13.93
CA TRP A 487 -14.30 9.64 14.07
C TRP A 487 -13.80 9.90 15.50
N ALA A 488 -14.33 10.91 16.20
CA ALA A 488 -13.88 11.27 17.54
C ALA A 488 -14.37 10.24 18.57
N LYS A 489 -15.63 9.79 18.43
CA LYS A 489 -16.20 8.69 19.23
C LYS A 489 -15.42 7.39 19.10
N ASN A 490 -14.80 7.16 17.95
CA ASN A 490 -14.06 5.94 17.70
C ASN A 490 -12.56 6.05 18.06
N ARG A 491 -11.95 7.24 17.94
CA ARG A 491 -10.50 7.43 18.17
C ARG A 491 -10.14 7.88 19.57
N LEU A 492 -10.87 8.82 20.15
CA LEU A 492 -10.52 9.37 21.47
C LEU A 492 -10.59 8.33 22.61
N PRO A 493 -11.52 7.36 22.61
CA PRO A 493 -11.50 6.30 23.61
C PRO A 493 -10.26 5.41 23.55
N ALA A 494 -9.57 5.31 22.40
CA ALA A 494 -8.34 4.53 22.26
C ALA A 494 -7.13 5.12 23.00
N GLU A 495 -7.26 6.35 23.52
CA GLU A 495 -6.29 6.97 24.41
C GLU A 495 -6.48 6.53 25.87
N GLY A 496 -7.56 5.83 26.18
CA GLY A 496 -7.90 5.38 27.53
C GLY A 496 -7.80 3.86 27.71
N PRO A 497 -7.74 3.38 28.96
CA PRO A 497 -7.66 4.18 30.18
C PRO A 497 -6.23 4.69 30.44
N GLU A 498 -6.10 5.78 31.20
CA GLU A 498 -4.81 6.18 31.75
C GLU A 498 -4.30 5.11 32.74
N HIS A 499 -3.08 4.61 32.53
CA HIS A 499 -2.49 3.51 33.32
C HIS A 499 -0.99 3.70 33.55
N GLU A 500 -0.41 3.01 34.54
CA GLU A 500 1.03 3.06 34.80
C GLU A 500 1.77 2.10 33.87
N VAL A 501 2.80 2.60 33.18
CA VAL A 501 3.72 1.82 32.34
C VAL A 501 5.14 1.98 32.87
N GLU A 502 5.92 0.90 32.83
CA GLU A 502 7.33 0.84 33.19
C GLU A 502 8.17 0.57 31.95
N ILE A 503 9.06 1.50 31.61
CA ILE A 503 10.15 1.29 30.65
C ILE A 503 11.35 0.79 31.44
N THR A 504 11.75 -0.47 31.22
CA THR A 504 12.66 -1.18 32.13
C THR A 504 14.13 -0.95 31.82
N GLN A 505 14.46 -0.57 30.59
CA GLN A 505 15.84 -0.32 30.15
C GLN A 505 16.01 1.12 29.67
N PRO A 506 17.16 1.75 29.95
CA PRO A 506 17.49 3.03 29.33
C PRO A 506 17.75 2.82 27.83
N PHE A 507 17.52 3.86 27.05
CA PHE A 507 17.77 3.86 25.61
C PHE A 507 18.20 5.24 25.14
N TYR A 508 18.72 5.35 23.92
CA TYR A 508 19.00 6.66 23.32
C TYR A 508 17.89 7.04 22.34
N MET A 509 17.37 8.26 22.46
CA MET A 509 16.36 8.81 21.56
C MET A 509 16.96 9.92 20.70
N GLY A 510 16.59 9.95 19.42
CA GLY A 510 16.89 11.08 18.55
C GLY A 510 16.30 12.38 19.12
N VAL A 511 17.14 13.42 19.23
CA VAL A 511 16.74 14.74 19.75
C VAL A 511 15.62 15.36 18.91
N THR A 512 15.63 15.11 17.61
CA THR A 512 14.64 15.54 16.61
C THR A 512 14.20 14.36 15.74
N GLU A 513 13.24 14.60 14.86
CA GLU A 513 12.96 13.77 13.69
C GLU A 513 14.21 13.61 12.82
N VAL A 514 14.23 12.52 12.03
CA VAL A 514 15.22 12.31 10.98
C VAL A 514 15.05 13.40 9.94
N THR A 515 16.14 14.09 9.59
CA THR A 515 16.06 15.20 8.64
C THR A 515 16.15 14.74 7.20
N VAL A 516 15.70 15.59 6.27
CA VAL A 516 15.86 15.42 4.83
C VAL A 516 17.31 15.12 4.46
N GLY A 517 18.27 15.87 5.03
CA GLY A 517 19.70 15.67 4.76
C GLY A 517 20.20 14.29 5.21
N GLN A 518 19.76 13.83 6.38
CA GLN A 518 20.12 12.51 6.92
C GLN A 518 19.48 11.38 6.09
N PHE A 519 18.21 11.50 5.74
CA PHE A 519 17.51 10.53 4.91
C PHE A 519 18.09 10.47 3.48
N ARG A 520 18.52 11.60 2.92
CA ARG A 520 19.20 11.61 1.62
C ARG A 520 20.51 10.82 1.63
N ARG A 521 21.27 10.85 2.73
CA ARG A 521 22.49 10.01 2.86
C ARG A 521 22.19 8.52 2.80
N PHE A 522 21.12 8.09 3.47
CA PHE A 522 20.61 6.73 3.35
C PHE A 522 20.32 6.38 1.90
N MET A 523 19.65 7.28 1.19
CA MET A 523 19.29 7.03 -0.21
C MET A 523 20.48 6.96 -1.15
N GLU A 524 21.44 7.87 -1.00
CA GLU A 524 22.69 7.91 -1.77
C GLU A 524 23.46 6.59 -1.61
N GLU A 525 23.56 6.05 -0.39
CA GLU A 525 24.36 4.85 -0.11
C GLU A 525 23.65 3.53 -0.45
N LYS A 526 22.33 3.44 -0.26
CA LYS A 526 21.56 2.23 -0.58
C LYS A 526 21.01 2.24 -2.01
N ASN A 527 21.29 3.28 -2.79
CA ASN A 527 20.69 3.49 -4.11
C ASN A 527 19.15 3.45 -4.05
N TYR A 528 18.60 4.00 -2.96
CA TYR A 528 17.16 4.16 -2.72
C TYR A 528 16.63 5.25 -3.66
N SER A 529 15.54 5.00 -4.37
CA SER A 529 15.13 5.88 -5.48
C SER A 529 14.49 7.18 -4.99
N LEU A 530 14.79 8.31 -5.67
CA LEU A 530 14.09 9.60 -5.48
C LEU A 530 12.58 9.54 -5.81
N GLU A 531 12.12 8.50 -6.50
CA GLU A 531 10.68 8.25 -6.74
C GLU A 531 10.01 7.53 -5.55
N GLU A 532 10.80 6.83 -4.72
CA GLU A 532 10.35 6.15 -3.50
C GLU A 532 10.20 7.14 -2.34
N TRP A 533 10.99 8.20 -2.32
CA TRP A 533 10.80 9.37 -1.47
C TRP A 533 10.68 10.63 -2.32
N LYS A 534 9.44 10.98 -2.70
CA LYS A 534 9.14 12.28 -3.29
C LYS A 534 9.23 13.32 -2.19
N GLN A 535 10.35 14.03 -2.15
CA GLN A 535 10.54 15.13 -1.22
C GLN A 535 9.32 16.06 -1.32
N SER A 536 8.58 16.14 -0.22
CA SER A 536 7.41 17.00 -0.16
C SER A 536 7.82 18.44 -0.47
N ARG A 537 7.02 19.18 -1.24
CA ARG A 537 7.18 20.64 -1.41
C ARG A 537 7.19 21.41 -0.08
N PHE A 538 6.77 20.75 0.99
CA PHE A 538 6.73 21.29 2.34
C PHE A 538 8.02 21.02 3.12
N SER A 539 8.88 20.10 2.69
CA SER A 539 10.14 19.72 3.36
C SER A 539 11.32 19.73 2.38
N GLU A 540 11.65 20.91 1.85
CA GLU A 540 12.60 21.08 0.74
C GLU A 540 14.07 21.15 1.17
N LYS A 541 14.35 21.46 2.44
CA LYS A 541 15.73 21.72 2.93
C LYS A 541 16.21 20.62 3.87
N ASP A 542 17.53 20.44 3.90
CA ASP A 542 18.21 19.36 4.63
C ASP A 542 17.97 19.35 6.15
N ASP A 543 17.61 20.51 6.71
CA ASP A 543 17.33 20.71 8.13
C ASP A 543 15.84 20.52 8.49
N HIS A 544 14.97 20.24 7.51
CA HIS A 544 13.55 19.92 7.75
C HIS A 544 13.36 18.42 8.01
N PRO A 545 12.26 18.01 8.66
CA PRO A 545 11.97 16.59 8.88
C PRO A 545 11.77 15.86 7.55
N ALA A 546 12.34 14.67 7.42
CA ALA A 546 12.04 13.79 6.30
C ALA A 546 10.61 13.25 6.48
N VAL A 547 9.71 13.73 5.62
CA VAL A 547 8.28 13.37 5.61
C VAL A 547 7.89 12.78 4.26
N PHE A 548 6.64 12.35 4.09
CA PHE A 548 6.17 11.62 2.91
C PHE A 548 6.83 10.24 2.77
N LEU A 549 6.94 9.55 3.90
CA LEU A 549 7.62 8.26 4.03
C LEU A 549 6.63 7.16 4.42
N PHE A 550 6.79 5.99 3.81
CA PHE A 550 6.13 4.77 4.27
C PHE A 550 6.75 4.31 5.59
N TRP A 551 6.00 3.55 6.38
CA TRP A 551 6.53 2.92 7.59
C TRP A 551 7.77 2.05 7.30
N HIS A 552 7.71 1.26 6.22
CA HIS A 552 8.82 0.42 5.79
C HIS A 552 10.08 1.22 5.42
N SER A 553 9.94 2.41 4.84
CA SER A 553 11.07 3.31 4.55
C SER A 553 11.79 3.76 5.82
N ALA A 554 11.03 4.03 6.88
CA ALA A 554 11.57 4.40 8.18
C ALA A 554 12.29 3.23 8.86
N VAL A 555 11.77 2.00 8.70
CA VAL A 555 12.42 0.77 9.16
C VAL A 555 13.70 0.48 8.39
N ASP A 556 13.69 0.60 7.06
CA ASP A 556 14.87 0.41 6.22
C ASP A 556 16.00 1.38 6.57
N PHE A 557 15.65 2.64 6.85
CA PHE A 557 16.62 3.62 7.37
C PHE A 557 17.24 3.16 8.68
N CYS A 558 16.43 2.69 9.64
CA CYS A 558 16.93 2.19 10.92
C CYS A 558 17.83 0.95 10.73
N ASN A 559 17.46 0.03 9.85
CA ASN A 559 18.23 -1.17 9.55
C ASN A 559 19.58 -0.81 8.90
N TRP A 560 19.59 0.09 7.91
CA TRP A 560 20.82 0.57 7.30
C TRP A 560 21.73 1.27 8.31
N LEU A 561 21.18 2.16 9.16
CA LEU A 561 21.97 2.85 10.16
C LEU A 561 22.54 1.86 11.19
N SER A 562 21.79 0.82 11.53
CA SER A 562 22.23 -0.29 12.37
C SER A 562 23.41 -1.04 11.77
N GLU A 563 23.31 -1.45 10.50
CA GLU A 563 24.39 -2.10 9.75
C GLU A 563 25.63 -1.21 9.66
N LYS A 564 25.42 0.09 9.40
CA LYS A 564 26.49 1.07 9.20
C LYS A 564 27.31 1.31 10.46
N GLU A 565 26.66 1.37 11.62
CA GLU A 565 27.34 1.68 12.89
C GLU A 565 27.61 0.45 13.76
N GLY A 566 27.13 -0.73 13.37
CA GLY A 566 27.22 -1.94 14.20
C GLY A 566 26.43 -1.81 15.51
N LYS A 567 25.36 -1.01 15.50
CA LYS A 567 24.50 -0.69 16.65
C LYS A 567 23.04 -1.07 16.34
N ARG A 568 22.15 -1.08 17.32
CA ARG A 568 20.73 -1.45 17.10
C ARG A 568 19.82 -0.22 17.10
N TYR A 569 19.64 0.38 15.93
CA TYR A 569 18.66 1.43 15.68
C TYR A 569 17.31 0.84 15.27
N ARG A 570 16.22 1.46 15.73
CA ARG A 570 14.84 1.08 15.40
C ARG A 570 13.90 2.26 15.59
N LEU A 571 12.66 2.10 15.14
CA LEU A 571 11.57 3.00 15.55
C LEU A 571 11.27 2.82 17.06
N PRO A 572 10.88 3.90 17.76
CA PRO A 572 10.39 3.79 19.12
C PRO A 572 9.05 3.04 19.15
N THR A 573 8.78 2.36 20.26
CA THR A 573 7.42 1.90 20.56
C THR A 573 6.52 3.10 20.92
N GLU A 574 5.20 2.95 20.84
CA GLU A 574 4.25 3.99 21.28
C GLU A 574 4.50 4.44 22.72
N ALA A 575 4.85 3.49 23.60
CA ALA A 575 5.10 3.77 25.01
C ALA A 575 6.44 4.48 25.25
N GLU A 576 7.50 4.06 24.57
CA GLU A 576 8.78 4.78 24.62
C GLU A 576 8.63 6.19 24.06
N TRP A 577 7.85 6.36 22.99
CA TRP A 577 7.57 7.66 22.40
C TRP A 577 6.80 8.56 23.38
N GLU A 578 5.70 8.08 23.98
CA GLU A 578 4.89 8.88 24.90
C GLU A 578 5.65 9.21 26.19
N TYR A 579 6.44 8.27 26.69
CA TYR A 579 7.35 8.50 27.83
C TYR A 579 8.32 9.63 27.54
N CYS A 580 8.97 9.60 26.37
CA CYS A 580 9.83 10.67 25.88
C CYS A 580 9.09 11.99 25.70
N CYS A 581 7.87 11.97 25.17
CA CYS A 581 7.08 13.18 24.93
C CYS A 581 6.80 13.89 26.26
N ARG A 582 6.32 13.13 27.25
CA ARG A 582 5.97 13.65 28.58
C ARG A 582 7.17 14.12 29.40
N ALA A 583 8.33 13.49 29.24
CA ALA A 583 9.59 13.87 29.90
C ALA A 583 9.45 14.11 31.42
N GLY A 584 8.76 13.20 32.11
CA GLY A 584 8.54 13.26 33.56
C GLY A 584 7.28 13.98 34.02
N THR A 585 6.51 14.60 33.11
CA THR A 585 5.13 15.02 33.39
C THR A 585 4.19 13.80 33.38
N SER A 586 3.09 13.89 34.12
CA SER A 586 2.16 12.78 34.32
C SER A 586 0.73 13.31 34.33
N GLY A 587 -0.15 12.69 33.55
CA GLY A 587 -1.56 13.07 33.45
C GLY A 587 -1.82 14.46 32.86
N THR A 588 -0.84 15.02 32.15
CA THR A 588 -0.97 16.30 31.44
C THR A 588 -1.14 16.07 29.94
N ARG A 589 -1.77 17.01 29.26
CA ARG A 589 -1.98 17.02 27.80
C ARG A 589 -0.67 17.26 27.04
N PHE A 590 0.21 18.10 27.59
CA PHE A 590 1.52 18.39 27.02
C PHE A 590 2.64 18.21 28.04
N CYS A 591 3.89 18.19 27.56
CA CYS A 591 5.10 18.06 28.37
C CYS A 591 5.36 19.24 29.33
N PHE A 592 4.53 20.27 29.26
CA PHE A 592 4.59 21.46 30.09
C PHE A 592 3.30 21.75 30.88
N GLY A 593 2.35 20.81 30.88
CA GLY A 593 1.05 20.96 31.52
C GLY A 593 -0.11 21.01 30.51
N ASP A 594 -1.23 21.59 30.94
CA ASP A 594 -2.49 21.58 30.17
C ASP A 594 -2.82 22.93 29.53
N ALA A 595 -1.88 23.86 29.44
CA ALA A 595 -2.16 25.21 28.91
C ALA A 595 -1.98 25.24 27.38
N ASP A 596 -3.08 25.25 26.62
CA ASP A 596 -3.04 25.19 25.15
C ASP A 596 -2.30 26.39 24.52
N ASP A 597 -2.38 27.57 25.15
CA ASP A 597 -1.72 28.81 24.73
C ASP A 597 -0.19 28.72 24.74
N ARG A 598 0.38 27.80 25.51
CA ARG A 598 1.81 27.54 25.56
C ARG A 598 2.31 26.59 24.48
N LEU A 599 1.43 25.93 23.70
CA LEU A 599 1.84 24.97 22.69
C LEU A 599 2.74 25.60 21.61
N GLU A 600 2.55 26.87 21.29
CA GLU A 600 3.34 27.59 20.29
C GLU A 600 4.83 27.74 20.64
N ASP A 601 5.19 27.60 21.92
CA ASP A 601 6.58 27.57 22.37
C ASP A 601 7.29 26.25 22.07
N TYR A 602 6.54 25.17 21.83
CA TYR A 602 7.05 23.78 21.82
C TYR A 602 6.71 23.02 20.53
N ALA A 603 5.71 23.43 19.76
CA ALA A 603 5.22 22.72 18.59
C ALA A 603 4.90 23.64 17.42
N TRP A 604 5.20 23.17 16.20
CA TRP A 604 4.62 23.70 14.98
C TRP A 604 3.27 23.01 14.72
N TYR A 605 2.20 23.79 14.70
CA TYR A 605 0.82 23.30 14.52
C TYR A 605 0.00 24.33 13.74
N SER A 606 -1.27 24.05 13.47
CA SER A 606 -2.11 24.82 12.54
C SER A 606 -2.11 26.34 12.75
N LYS A 607 -1.87 26.84 13.97
CA LYS A 607 -1.85 28.26 14.32
C LYS A 607 -0.56 28.98 13.94
N ASN A 608 0.60 28.32 14.06
CA ASN A 608 1.93 28.96 13.93
C ASN A 608 2.78 28.43 12.76
N SER A 609 2.27 27.48 11.98
CA SER A 609 3.02 26.83 10.88
C SER A 609 2.72 27.33 9.46
N GLY A 610 1.83 28.33 9.30
CA GLY A 610 1.25 28.67 8.00
C GLY A 610 0.58 30.05 7.92
N ALA A 611 0.33 30.53 6.69
CA ALA A 611 -0.16 31.90 6.43
C ALA A 611 -1.68 32.09 6.60
N ALA A 612 -2.45 31.01 6.58
CA ALA A 612 -3.87 31.03 6.90
C ALA A 612 -4.05 30.26 8.21
N GLY A 613 -4.16 30.95 9.34
CA GLY A 613 -4.48 30.29 10.61
C GLY A 613 -5.82 29.58 10.51
N VAL A 614 -5.93 28.39 11.11
CA VAL A 614 -7.21 27.68 11.25
C VAL A 614 -7.73 27.94 12.68
N PRO A 615 -9.04 28.13 12.91
CA PRO A 615 -9.58 28.27 14.26
C PRO A 615 -9.16 27.11 15.17
N ASP A 616 -8.91 27.40 16.45
CA ASP A 616 -8.66 26.36 17.47
C ASP A 616 -9.83 25.36 17.50
N GLY A 617 -9.51 24.06 17.58
CA GLY A 617 -10.50 22.98 17.55
C GLY A 617 -11.04 22.62 16.15
N ALA A 618 -10.51 23.22 15.07
CA ALA A 618 -10.92 22.85 13.72
C ALA A 618 -10.61 21.38 13.40
N ARG A 619 -11.57 20.78 12.67
CA ARG A 619 -11.59 19.36 12.30
C ARG A 619 -10.83 19.03 11.01
N THR A 620 -10.38 20.05 10.29
CA THR A 620 -9.71 19.92 9.00
C THR A 620 -8.29 20.45 9.07
N PRO A 621 -7.32 19.78 8.40
CA PRO A 621 -5.93 20.21 8.37
C PRO A 621 -5.81 21.61 7.77
N ASN A 622 -4.83 22.39 8.24
CA ASN A 622 -4.48 23.67 7.67
C ASN A 622 -3.89 23.48 6.27
N PRO A 623 -4.58 23.89 5.19
CA PRO A 623 -4.03 23.77 3.83
C PRO A 623 -2.80 24.66 3.61
N GLY A 624 -2.56 25.65 4.49
CA GLY A 624 -1.39 26.52 4.49
C GLY A 624 -0.29 26.14 5.48
N GLY A 625 -0.46 25.04 6.23
CA GLY A 625 0.58 24.53 7.13
C GLY A 625 1.82 24.09 6.36
N ARG A 626 3.01 24.31 6.93
CA ARG A 626 4.31 23.97 6.31
C ARG A 626 5.22 23.33 7.35
N MET A 627 6.13 22.47 6.90
CA MET A 627 7.19 21.97 7.78
C MET A 627 8.17 23.07 8.10
N HIS A 628 8.73 22.98 9.29
CA HIS A 628 9.79 23.85 9.74
C HIS A 628 11.07 23.04 9.97
N PRO A 629 12.24 23.71 9.94
CA PRO A 629 13.47 23.07 10.37
C PRO A 629 13.29 22.46 11.76
N VAL A 630 13.83 21.26 11.96
CA VAL A 630 13.75 20.58 13.24
C VAL A 630 14.49 21.35 14.34
N GLY A 631 14.05 21.21 15.58
CA GLY A 631 14.74 21.75 16.76
C GLY A 631 14.69 23.27 16.93
N LYS A 632 13.74 23.97 16.30
CA LYS A 632 13.64 25.44 16.37
C LYS A 632 12.84 25.98 17.55
N LEU A 633 11.90 25.21 18.06
CA LEU A 633 11.11 25.55 19.24
C LEU A 633 11.72 24.95 20.51
N LYS A 634 11.17 25.28 21.69
CA LYS A 634 11.72 24.82 22.96
C LYS A 634 11.67 23.29 23.06
N PRO A 635 12.73 22.63 23.56
CA PRO A 635 12.65 21.21 23.86
C PRO A 635 11.81 20.96 25.12
N ASN A 636 11.39 19.71 25.30
CA ASN A 636 10.86 19.26 26.59
C ASN A 636 11.96 19.14 27.66
N ALA A 637 11.60 18.70 28.87
CA ALA A 637 12.53 18.61 30.00
C ALA A 637 13.72 17.67 29.79
N TRP A 638 13.68 16.77 28.81
CA TRP A 638 14.78 15.86 28.47
C TRP A 638 15.60 16.32 27.25
N GLY A 639 15.31 17.53 26.74
CA GLY A 639 16.03 18.07 25.59
C GLY A 639 15.55 17.54 24.25
N LEU A 640 14.38 16.88 24.18
CA LEU A 640 13.80 16.43 22.92
C LEU A 640 12.91 17.52 22.31
N HIS A 641 13.07 17.77 21.02
CA HIS A 641 12.31 18.76 20.28
C HIS A 641 11.18 18.12 19.47
N ASP A 642 10.22 18.96 19.08
CA ASP A 642 9.15 18.66 18.13
C ASP A 642 8.24 17.49 18.54
N MET A 643 8.30 17.05 19.80
CA MET A 643 7.48 15.96 20.35
C MET A 643 5.97 16.19 20.27
N HIS A 644 5.52 17.40 19.99
CA HIS A 644 4.10 17.80 19.98
C HIS A 644 3.63 18.30 18.61
N GLY A 645 4.48 18.35 17.58
CA GLY A 645 4.09 18.93 16.30
C GLY A 645 5.22 18.88 15.27
N ASN A 646 5.15 19.75 14.27
CA ASN A 646 5.93 19.67 13.04
C ASN A 646 5.48 18.48 12.18
N ALA A 647 5.84 17.24 12.55
CA ALA A 647 5.46 16.03 11.84
C ALA A 647 4.93 14.94 12.77
N TRP A 648 3.96 14.18 12.27
CA TRP A 648 3.59 12.88 12.86
C TRP A 648 4.74 11.91 12.73
N GLU A 649 4.88 10.99 13.68
CA GLU A 649 6.00 10.06 13.72
C GLU A 649 5.56 8.61 13.76
N TRP A 650 6.11 7.82 12.83
CA TRP A 650 5.97 6.36 12.82
C TRP A 650 6.50 5.73 14.10
N CYS A 651 5.63 4.96 14.76
CA CYS A 651 6.01 4.05 15.84
C CYS A 651 6.17 2.63 15.29
N ARG A 652 6.88 1.79 16.05
CA ARG A 652 7.11 0.39 15.70
C ARG A 652 5.85 -0.48 15.81
N ASP A 653 4.95 -0.11 16.71
CA ASP A 653 3.74 -0.86 17.05
C ASP A 653 2.75 -0.94 15.90
N ASN A 654 2.04 -2.07 15.82
CA ASN A 654 0.76 -2.10 15.12
C ASN A 654 -0.28 -1.32 15.93
N TYR A 655 -1.17 -0.64 15.24
CA TYR A 655 -2.27 0.07 15.85
C TYR A 655 -3.32 -0.91 16.33
N ASP A 656 -3.62 -0.80 17.62
CA ASP A 656 -4.71 -1.49 18.27
C ASP A 656 -5.44 -0.48 19.17
N PRO A 657 -6.72 -0.19 18.90
CA PRO A 657 -7.48 0.79 19.66
C PRO A 657 -7.71 0.37 21.12
N ASP A 658 -7.66 -0.93 21.41
CA ASP A 658 -7.92 -1.48 22.74
C ASP A 658 -6.64 -1.87 23.47
N CYS A 659 -5.45 -1.55 22.91
CA CYS A 659 -4.18 -2.03 23.44
C CYS A 659 -3.96 -1.67 24.91
N TYR A 660 -4.45 -0.53 25.39
CA TYR A 660 -4.29 -0.11 26.79
C TYR A 660 -5.06 -1.00 27.78
N LYS A 661 -6.05 -1.78 27.30
CA LYS A 661 -6.84 -2.68 28.14
C LYS A 661 -6.16 -4.03 28.37
N HIS A 662 -5.23 -4.42 27.50
CA HIS A 662 -4.63 -5.77 27.52
C HIS A 662 -3.12 -5.81 27.29
N SER A 663 -2.46 -4.69 27.00
CA SER A 663 -1.00 -4.64 26.85
C SER A 663 -0.30 -4.88 28.18
N LYS A 664 0.93 -5.38 28.09
CA LYS A 664 1.80 -5.54 29.26
C LYS A 664 2.13 -4.17 29.86
N LEU A 665 2.23 -4.10 31.19
CA LEU A 665 2.61 -2.86 31.88
C LEU A 665 4.12 -2.57 31.81
N LYS A 666 4.94 -3.59 31.51
CA LYS A 666 6.39 -3.46 31.37
C LYS A 666 6.77 -3.57 29.91
N ASP A 667 7.47 -2.56 29.40
CA ASP A 667 7.87 -2.42 28.00
C ASP A 667 6.77 -2.83 27.00
N PRO A 668 5.56 -2.20 27.07
CA PRO A 668 4.48 -2.52 26.15
C PRO A 668 4.90 -2.35 24.71
N PHE A 669 4.58 -3.36 23.91
CA PHE A 669 4.81 -3.38 22.48
C PHE A 669 3.75 -4.26 21.81
N VAL A 670 3.05 -3.70 20.82
CA VAL A 670 2.05 -4.39 20.01
C VAL A 670 2.71 -4.92 18.74
N ALA A 671 3.17 -6.18 18.79
CA ALA A 671 3.89 -6.82 17.70
C ALA A 671 3.01 -7.25 16.51
N GLU A 672 1.73 -7.52 16.76
CA GLU A 672 0.70 -7.91 15.79
C GLU A 672 -0.56 -7.09 16.12
N GLY A 673 -1.25 -6.58 15.08
CA GLY A 673 -2.42 -5.72 15.26
C GLY A 673 -3.53 -6.45 16.01
N GLY A 674 -3.75 -6.07 17.26
CA GLY A 674 -4.91 -6.52 18.03
C GLY A 674 -6.13 -5.76 17.56
N SER A 675 -7.27 -6.44 17.53
CA SER A 675 -8.59 -5.96 17.12
C SER A 675 -8.97 -6.18 15.65
N ARG A 676 -10.20 -6.68 15.45
CA ARG A 676 -10.90 -6.70 14.16
C ARG A 676 -10.88 -5.27 13.60
N GLY A 677 -10.55 -5.11 12.32
CA GLY A 677 -10.54 -3.78 11.68
C GLY A 677 -11.83 -3.02 11.97
N GLY A 678 -11.71 -1.71 12.17
CA GLY A 678 -12.82 -0.82 12.45
C GLY A 678 -13.05 0.19 11.32
N PRO A 679 -14.10 1.01 11.38
CA PRO A 679 -14.39 1.98 10.34
C PRO A 679 -13.31 3.07 10.14
N TYR A 680 -12.33 3.18 11.04
CA TYR A 680 -11.26 4.20 10.97
C TYR A 680 -9.84 3.63 11.08
N TRP A 681 -9.67 2.30 11.11
CA TRP A 681 -8.37 1.63 11.18
C TRP A 681 -8.47 0.21 10.64
N SER A 682 -7.42 -0.26 9.97
CA SER A 682 -7.29 -1.67 9.60
C SER A 682 -6.55 -2.46 10.68
N SER A 683 -6.66 -3.79 10.66
CA SER A 683 -5.89 -4.69 11.55
C SER A 683 -4.39 -4.70 11.27
N ARG A 684 -3.91 -3.94 10.28
CA ARG A 684 -2.51 -3.88 9.84
C ARG A 684 -1.93 -2.47 9.88
N ASP A 685 -2.68 -1.52 10.40
CA ASP A 685 -2.19 -0.14 10.51
C ASP A 685 -1.09 -0.08 11.56
N HIS A 686 -0.17 0.86 11.40
CA HIS A 686 0.85 1.16 12.39
C HIS A 686 0.52 2.45 13.12
N SER A 687 0.92 2.49 14.39
CA SER A 687 0.66 3.63 15.24
C SER A 687 1.53 4.84 14.85
N LEU A 688 0.91 6.01 14.94
CA LEU A 688 1.54 7.31 14.80
C LEU A 688 1.37 8.10 16.10
N ARG A 689 2.42 8.82 16.47
CA ARG A 689 2.44 9.71 17.63
C ARG A 689 2.97 11.09 17.28
N GLY A 690 2.70 12.07 18.13
CA GLY A 690 3.15 13.46 17.93
C GLY A 690 2.00 14.43 17.75
N GLY A 691 2.10 15.17 16.67
CA GLY A 691 1.16 16.13 16.15
C GLY A 691 1.69 16.53 14.78
N SER A 692 1.06 17.48 14.10
CA SER A 692 1.61 17.95 12.82
C SER A 692 1.33 19.43 12.65
N CYS A 693 2.17 20.05 11.82
CA CYS A 693 2.01 21.45 11.42
C CYS A 693 0.62 21.76 10.85
N HIS A 694 -0.13 20.77 10.37
CA HIS A 694 -1.46 20.98 9.81
C HIS A 694 -2.58 20.98 10.84
N TRP A 695 -2.38 20.42 12.03
CA TRP A 695 -3.48 20.09 12.93
C TRP A 695 -3.59 21.03 14.14
N SER A 696 -4.78 21.08 14.73
CA SER A 696 -5.07 21.90 15.90
C SER A 696 -4.43 21.32 17.18
N PRO A 697 -4.35 22.09 18.28
CA PRO A 697 -3.76 21.64 19.55
C PRO A 697 -4.29 20.30 20.07
N ALA A 698 -5.54 19.96 19.74
CA ALA A 698 -6.20 18.73 20.16
C ALA A 698 -5.50 17.45 19.69
N PHE A 699 -4.86 17.52 18.51
CA PHE A 699 -4.12 16.41 17.90
C PHE A 699 -2.64 16.41 18.33
N CYS A 700 -2.17 17.46 18.99
CA CYS A 700 -0.78 17.64 19.37
C CYS A 700 -0.49 17.12 20.80
N ARG A 701 -1.40 16.36 21.40
CA ARG A 701 -1.32 15.93 22.81
C ARG A 701 -0.42 14.71 22.96
N SER A 702 0.25 14.58 24.11
CA SER A 702 1.14 13.43 24.39
C SER A 702 0.47 12.07 24.19
N ALA A 703 -0.81 11.97 24.56
CA ALA A 703 -1.58 10.73 24.51
C ALA A 703 -2.36 10.52 23.19
N PHE A 704 -2.38 11.48 22.28
CA PHE A 704 -3.15 11.32 21.04
C PHE A 704 -2.56 10.19 20.19
N ARG A 705 -3.45 9.33 19.69
CA ARG A 705 -3.08 8.16 18.88
C ARG A 705 -3.66 8.30 17.49
N HIS A 706 -2.78 8.30 16.50
CA HIS A 706 -3.16 8.16 15.11
C HIS A 706 -2.62 6.84 14.56
N ASN A 707 -3.00 6.51 13.33
CA ASN A 707 -2.68 5.28 12.66
C ASN A 707 -2.82 5.50 11.17
N LEU A 708 -1.99 4.81 10.42
CA LEU A 708 -2.03 4.74 8.98
C LEU A 708 -1.58 3.35 8.56
N ALA A 709 -2.02 2.90 7.39
CA ALA A 709 -1.50 1.69 6.81
C ALA A 709 0.01 1.88 6.50
N PRO A 710 0.84 0.84 6.61
CA PRO A 710 2.29 0.97 6.37
C PRO A 710 2.66 1.29 4.91
N THR A 711 1.67 1.21 4.00
CA THR A 711 1.75 1.58 2.59
C THR A 711 1.21 2.98 2.31
N GLU A 712 0.72 3.69 3.32
CA GLU A 712 0.31 5.09 3.21
C GLU A 712 1.48 6.01 3.58
N ARG A 713 1.42 7.23 3.03
CA ARG A 713 2.37 8.31 3.33
C ARG A 713 1.68 9.64 3.13
N TYR A 714 1.92 10.57 4.05
CA TYR A 714 1.40 11.93 3.98
C TYR A 714 2.55 12.91 4.10
N ASP A 715 2.31 14.12 3.60
CA ASP A 715 3.31 15.19 3.58
C ASP A 715 3.66 15.72 4.97
N ASP A 716 3.01 15.17 6.01
CA ASP A 716 3.24 15.44 7.41
C ASP A 716 3.57 14.25 8.29
N VAL A 717 3.92 13.11 7.69
CA VAL A 717 4.33 11.90 8.39
C VAL A 717 5.80 11.61 8.14
N GLY A 718 6.59 11.65 9.21
CA GLY A 718 8.00 11.32 9.28
C GLY A 718 8.29 10.31 10.40
N PHE A 719 9.49 10.37 10.97
CA PHE A 719 9.90 9.47 12.06
C PHE A 719 11.14 9.99 12.79
N ARG A 720 11.37 9.46 13.99
CA ARG A 720 12.64 9.57 14.72
C ARG A 720 13.20 8.19 15.05
N VAL A 721 14.48 8.13 15.37
CA VAL A 721 15.17 6.88 15.71
C VAL A 721 15.36 6.72 17.21
N LEU A 722 15.30 5.47 17.64
CA LEU A 722 15.71 5.00 18.96
C LEU A 722 16.87 4.02 18.80
N LEU A 723 17.86 4.12 19.68
CA LEU A 723 19.00 3.20 19.75
C LEU A 723 18.98 2.43 21.07
N ASP A 724 18.97 1.09 20.97
CA ASP A 724 19.14 0.22 22.13
C ASP A 724 20.62 0.19 22.55
N PRO A 725 20.96 0.39 23.84
CA PRO A 725 22.33 0.31 24.30
C PRO A 725 22.87 -1.12 24.14
N THR A 726 24.10 -1.26 23.66
CA THR A 726 24.72 -2.57 23.42
C THR A 726 25.09 -3.26 24.75
N PRO A 727 24.77 -4.55 24.96
CA PRO A 727 25.26 -5.29 26.13
C PRO A 727 26.79 -5.43 26.07
N GLY A 728 27.53 -4.57 26.77
CA GLY A 728 28.99 -4.61 26.84
C GLY A 728 29.70 -3.24 26.90
N GLU A 729 29.00 -2.13 26.62
CA GLU A 729 29.59 -0.78 26.78
C GLU A 729 29.65 -0.34 28.25
N ALA A 730 28.93 -1.02 29.16
CA ALA A 730 29.02 -0.83 30.60
C ALA A 730 30.32 -1.37 31.25
N GLY A 731 31.30 -1.82 30.47
CA GLY A 731 32.48 -2.54 30.99
C GLY A 731 33.85 -2.12 30.45
N LYS A 732 33.97 -1.03 29.68
CA LYS A 732 35.27 -0.63 29.07
C LYS A 732 35.63 0.85 29.23
N ALA A 733 35.28 1.46 30.36
CA ALA A 733 35.85 2.74 30.78
C ALA A 733 36.69 2.54 32.06
N GLY A 734 37.80 1.83 31.93
CA GLY A 734 38.69 1.50 33.04
C GLY A 734 39.98 0.86 32.55
N ASP A 735 40.71 1.55 31.67
CA ASP A 735 42.18 1.55 31.54
C ASP A 735 42.56 2.18 30.20
N LYS A 736 42.79 3.50 30.22
CA LYS A 736 43.97 4.18 29.64
C LYS A 736 43.93 5.67 29.90
#